data_AF-A0A9N9E967-F1
#
_entry.id   AF-A0A9N9E967-F1
#
_cell.length_a   1.000
_cell.length_b   1.000
_cell.length_c   1.000
_cell.angle_alpha   90.00
_cell.angle_beta   90.00
_cell.angle_gamma   90.00
#
_symmetry.space_group_name_H-M   'P 1'
#
loop_
_entity.id
_entity.type
_entity.pdbx_description
1 polymer ?
#
loop_
_entity_poly.entity_id
_entity_poly.type
_entity_poly.pdbx_seq_one_letter_code
_entity_poly.pdbx_strand_id
1 'polypeptide(L)'
;NGGRNIALAHGKSQLNARWILPFDGNCFLTPNAFAEIRARLNLFGDQYKYFIVPMARLLNNSQLLEELDVRPTTPEEPQIIFRYDSAKVYNEQMRYGRRSKLEMLWRLGFPPSSSHKTPGAPWEPTDSYPNKAEEIQYQSAGWVFRLFSGQVSQEKKESGPIRAFNRLLAIQNFIDGLDERMARKVKGFDPFRLSLYDEKLLNKARLDFWIGVPKVVEVVKMLIKHADNILSELINSYESEPNVHVDANIHNLDNSELVNMTRNPIPDLSGLMKDSFKTSPVPSPVTITTISPDIFFENVTTLALAHYFSGDEQYSRWAANLIRTFILSSYAVGEQNNVEAPSHIIKSDAIGEQNNIEHIVKSHAVGEQNNVEAPSHINNSEIISNEGYSFPYLNKIPRLIPKFLNVGASFSKNLTNTDPSFFLDACRLLYRARVLTHKEYMNLQNFASDWLESLISSAQNLKIGRQSNHHGTLYDLQVISLSGFLDDIRLYLRVANRVRMRIGKQFNIPINISMPKISQNHEIMYVQNLVDIGKIKPLDFDENVFRYTTLNLQYWLHLVRIVQNGRCGSDIWQYTTKDGQRISEAIIEHFKYYNNRMHDSAIIALTHMAKSAFKANSETGQDICQTQDEHIYAQYFNNNNIIDYINLINLDNKTNKEELNVIIGIGDEARRRGLPPFWMFGIAS
;
A
#
# COMPACT_ATOMS: atom_id res chain seq x y z
N ASN A 1 17.49 -18.67 19.67
CA ASN A 1 18.62 -19.12 20.52
C ASN A 1 19.39 -17.99 21.16
N GLY A 2 19.70 -16.88 20.46
CA GLY A 2 20.35 -15.71 21.08
C GLY A 2 19.83 -15.30 22.46
N GLY A 3 18.52 -15.16 22.66
CA GLY A 3 17.95 -14.88 23.99
C GLY A 3 18.33 -15.88 25.10
N ARG A 4 18.48 -17.18 24.78
CA ARG A 4 18.98 -18.19 25.74
C ARG A 4 20.49 -18.06 25.96
N ASN A 5 21.27 -17.72 24.93
CA ASN A 5 22.70 -17.47 25.07
C ASN A 5 22.99 -16.19 25.87
N ILE A 6 22.17 -15.14 25.73
CA ILE A 6 22.20 -13.95 26.58
C ILE A 6 21.92 -14.32 28.03
N ALA A 7 20.87 -15.12 28.30
CA ALA A 7 20.58 -15.61 29.65
C ALA A 7 21.72 -16.47 30.23
N LEU A 8 22.36 -17.31 29.40
CA LEU A 8 23.55 -18.08 29.79
C LEU A 8 24.75 -17.17 30.11
N ALA A 9 25.08 -16.22 29.24
CA ALA A 9 26.19 -15.29 29.45
C ALA A 9 25.98 -14.44 30.71
N HIS A 10 24.76 -13.91 30.89
CA HIS A 10 24.37 -13.18 32.10
C HIS A 10 24.51 -14.05 33.36
N GLY A 11 24.02 -15.29 33.33
CA GLY A 11 24.17 -16.23 34.44
C GLY A 11 25.64 -16.53 34.78
N LYS A 12 26.50 -16.72 33.77
CA LYS A 12 27.94 -16.94 33.95
C LYS A 12 28.70 -15.74 34.52
N SER A 13 28.19 -14.52 34.31
CA SER A 13 28.78 -13.29 34.86
C SER A 13 28.43 -13.04 36.34
N GLN A 14 27.50 -13.80 36.93
CA GLN A 14 27.13 -13.65 38.34
C GLN A 14 28.09 -14.42 39.25
N LEU A 15 28.80 -13.72 40.13
CA LEU A 15 29.82 -14.28 41.04
C LEU A 15 29.36 -15.49 41.86
N ASN A 16 28.07 -15.54 42.22
CA ASN A 16 27.50 -16.57 43.11
C ASN A 16 26.58 -17.59 42.39
N ALA A 17 26.46 -17.55 41.06
CA ALA A 17 25.58 -18.45 40.32
C ALA A 17 26.30 -19.74 39.90
N ARG A 18 26.13 -20.84 40.66
CA ARG A 18 26.66 -22.16 40.27
C ARG A 18 25.88 -22.80 39.11
N TRP A 19 24.58 -22.54 39.02
CA TRP A 19 23.65 -23.15 38.07
C TRP A 19 22.81 -22.11 37.35
N ILE A 20 22.57 -22.32 36.06
CA ILE A 20 21.88 -21.38 35.17
C ILE A 20 20.74 -22.13 34.47
N LEU A 21 19.52 -21.60 34.58
CA LEU A 21 18.29 -22.22 34.12
C LEU A 21 17.65 -21.36 33.00
N PRO A 22 18.14 -21.40 31.75
CA PRO A 22 17.59 -20.65 30.61
C PRO A 22 16.28 -21.28 30.08
N PHE A 23 15.31 -21.46 30.98
CA PHE A 23 14.03 -22.14 30.71
C PHE A 23 13.11 -21.27 29.85
N ASP A 24 12.11 -21.90 29.23
CA ASP A 24 11.06 -21.19 28.50
C ASP A 24 10.19 -20.38 29.48
N GLY A 25 9.80 -19.15 29.11
CA GLY A 25 9.20 -18.16 30.03
C GLY A 25 7.84 -18.51 30.66
N ASN A 26 7.22 -19.63 30.25
CA ASN A 26 6.02 -20.19 30.87
C ASN A 26 6.29 -21.49 31.65
N CYS A 27 7.53 -21.74 32.02
CA CYS A 27 7.91 -22.81 32.94
C CYS A 27 7.55 -22.44 34.39
N PHE A 28 7.01 -23.40 35.13
CA PHE A 28 6.62 -23.31 36.53
C PHE A 28 7.20 -24.50 37.30
N LEU A 29 7.81 -24.23 38.45
CA LEU A 29 8.41 -25.23 39.32
C LEU A 29 7.62 -25.27 40.63
N THR A 30 7.10 -26.44 40.97
CA THR A 30 6.51 -26.72 42.28
C THR A 30 7.62 -26.98 43.33
N PRO A 31 7.29 -26.92 44.63
CA PRO A 31 8.25 -27.21 45.71
C PRO A 31 8.97 -28.56 45.56
N ASN A 32 8.26 -29.66 45.29
CA ASN A 32 8.89 -30.98 45.14
C ASN A 32 9.75 -31.08 43.88
N ALA A 33 9.28 -30.49 42.76
CA ALA A 33 10.06 -30.43 41.52
C ALA A 33 11.40 -29.72 41.72
N PHE A 34 11.39 -28.57 42.39
CA PHE A 34 12.60 -27.81 42.69
C PHE A 34 13.47 -28.48 43.77
N ALA A 35 12.88 -29.18 44.73
CA ALA A 35 13.61 -30.00 45.69
C ALA A 35 14.36 -31.15 45.01
N GLU A 36 13.73 -31.90 44.08
CA GLU A 36 14.43 -32.94 43.32
C GLU A 36 15.54 -32.35 42.43
N ILE A 37 15.30 -31.22 41.77
CA ILE A 37 16.34 -30.52 40.99
C ILE A 37 17.54 -30.20 41.89
N ARG A 38 17.35 -29.55 43.04
CA ARG A 38 18.44 -29.23 43.97
C ARG A 38 19.18 -30.48 44.46
N ALA A 39 18.46 -31.54 44.82
CA ALA A 39 19.06 -32.79 45.25
C ALA A 39 19.94 -33.43 44.16
N ARG A 40 19.43 -33.48 42.91
CA ARG A 40 20.17 -34.02 41.75
C ARG A 40 21.40 -33.17 41.39
N LEU A 41 21.26 -31.84 41.43
CA LEU A 41 22.37 -30.91 41.20
C LEU A 41 23.45 -31.01 42.29
N ASN A 42 23.09 -31.31 43.54
CA ASN A 42 24.07 -31.53 44.60
C ASN A 42 24.77 -32.88 44.47
N LEU A 43 24.05 -33.96 44.13
CA LEU A 43 24.59 -35.32 44.03
C LEU A 43 25.50 -35.53 42.81
N PHE A 44 25.13 -34.98 41.66
CA PHE A 44 25.82 -35.24 40.38
C PHE A 44 26.55 -34.01 39.83
N GLY A 45 26.49 -32.88 40.53
CA GLY A 45 26.91 -31.57 40.04
C GLY A 45 28.40 -31.35 39.86
N ASP A 46 29.24 -32.26 40.37
CA ASP A 46 30.69 -32.24 40.16
C ASP A 46 31.06 -33.02 38.88
N GLN A 47 30.33 -34.11 38.60
CA GLN A 47 30.51 -34.97 37.42
C GLN A 47 29.89 -34.38 36.14
N TYR A 48 28.67 -33.85 36.24
CA TYR A 48 27.90 -33.37 35.08
C TYR A 48 27.79 -31.85 35.04
N LYS A 49 28.01 -31.26 33.86
CA LYS A 49 27.84 -29.81 33.62
C LYS A 49 26.47 -29.43 33.04
N TYR A 50 25.66 -30.40 32.62
CA TYR A 50 24.36 -30.19 31.99
C TYR A 50 23.34 -31.11 32.63
N PHE A 51 22.14 -30.59 32.91
CA PHE A 51 21.03 -31.40 33.41
C PHE A 51 19.79 -31.20 32.56
N ILE A 52 19.14 -32.30 32.17
CA ILE A 52 17.89 -32.28 31.42
C ILE A 52 16.74 -32.34 32.42
N VAL A 53 15.79 -31.41 32.30
CA VAL A 53 14.62 -31.30 33.16
C VAL A 53 13.38 -31.63 32.33
N PRO A 54 12.80 -32.84 32.52
CA PRO A 54 11.60 -33.26 31.81
C PRO A 54 10.43 -32.30 32.00
N MET A 55 9.69 -32.00 30.92
CA MET A 55 8.61 -31.02 30.93
C MET A 55 7.24 -31.68 30.70
N ALA A 56 6.25 -31.27 31.48
CA ALA A 56 4.84 -31.61 31.29
C ALA A 56 4.03 -30.35 31.01
N ARG A 57 3.05 -30.40 30.11
CA ARG A 57 2.19 -29.24 29.81
C ARG A 57 0.84 -29.36 30.49
N LEU A 58 0.40 -28.26 31.07
CA LEU A 58 -0.93 -28.13 31.64
C LEU A 58 -1.93 -27.61 30.60
N LEU A 59 -3.17 -28.11 30.70
CA LEU A 59 -4.32 -27.59 29.95
C LEU A 59 -5.20 -26.69 30.82
N ASN A 60 -5.04 -26.74 32.15
CA ASN A 60 -5.65 -25.86 33.14
C ASN A 60 -4.62 -25.57 34.23
N ASN A 61 -4.32 -24.31 34.50
CA ASN A 61 -3.33 -23.93 35.52
C ASN A 61 -3.82 -24.20 36.96
N SER A 62 -5.14 -24.26 37.17
CA SER A 62 -5.76 -24.51 38.48
C SER A 62 -5.39 -25.87 39.08
N GLN A 63 -4.98 -26.84 38.24
CA GLN A 63 -4.46 -28.14 38.66
C GLN A 63 -3.25 -28.04 39.60
N LEU A 64 -2.48 -26.95 39.54
CA LEU A 64 -1.36 -26.70 40.47
C LEU A 64 -1.78 -26.12 41.82
N LEU A 65 -3.02 -25.66 41.95
CA LEU A 65 -3.60 -25.17 43.21
C LEU A 65 -4.27 -26.32 43.99
N GLU A 66 -4.66 -27.40 43.30
CA GLU A 66 -5.35 -28.59 43.82
C GLU A 66 -4.35 -29.70 44.26
N GLU A 67 -3.16 -29.31 44.75
CA GLU A 67 -2.11 -30.18 45.33
C GLU A 67 -1.49 -31.28 44.44
N LEU A 68 -1.54 -31.17 43.11
CA LEU A 68 -0.82 -32.06 42.18
C LEU A 68 0.71 -31.85 42.13
N ASP A 69 1.40 -31.75 43.27
CA ASP A 69 2.87 -31.71 43.35
C ASP A 69 3.50 -33.11 43.26
N VAL A 70 3.04 -33.88 42.28
CA VAL A 70 3.47 -35.24 41.96
C VAL A 70 4.14 -35.24 40.59
N ARG A 71 5.18 -36.07 40.42
CA ARG A 71 5.93 -36.16 39.15
C ARG A 71 5.00 -36.55 37.99
N PRO A 72 4.80 -35.68 36.98
CA PRO A 72 3.88 -35.92 35.88
C PRO A 72 4.52 -36.82 34.81
N THR A 73 3.71 -37.26 33.84
CA THR A 73 4.24 -37.78 32.57
C THR A 73 4.74 -36.62 31.70
N THR A 74 5.92 -36.78 31.12
CA THR A 74 6.66 -35.68 30.46
C THR A 74 6.99 -36.01 29.00
N PRO A 75 5.99 -36.01 28.09
CA PRO A 75 6.20 -36.29 26.67
C PRO A 75 6.71 -35.07 25.87
N GLU A 76 6.93 -33.92 26.52
CA GLU A 76 7.31 -32.67 25.85
C GLU A 76 8.83 -32.53 25.69
N GLU A 77 9.26 -31.61 24.83
CA GLU A 77 10.67 -31.20 24.70
C GLU A 77 11.19 -30.59 26.02
N PRO A 78 12.18 -31.22 26.69
CA PRO A 78 12.59 -30.86 28.05
C PRO A 78 13.33 -29.50 28.11
N GLN A 79 13.59 -29.03 29.33
CA GLN A 79 14.47 -27.89 29.60
C GLN A 79 15.90 -28.36 29.92
N ILE A 80 16.86 -27.42 29.94
CA ILE A 80 18.28 -27.70 30.20
C ILE A 80 18.79 -26.74 31.27
N ILE A 81 19.45 -27.28 32.31
CA ILE A 81 20.24 -26.53 33.30
C ILE A 81 21.72 -26.63 32.92
N PHE A 82 22.46 -25.55 33.11
CA PHE A 82 23.87 -25.44 32.81
C PHE A 82 24.65 -25.11 34.09
N ARG A 83 25.80 -25.76 34.31
CA ARG A 83 26.80 -25.30 35.28
C ARG A 83 27.50 -24.05 34.75
N TYR A 84 27.94 -23.15 35.63
CA TYR A 84 28.58 -21.88 35.24
C TYR A 84 29.81 -22.06 34.32
N ASP A 85 30.59 -23.12 34.53
CA ASP A 85 31.78 -23.49 33.76
C ASP A 85 31.50 -24.43 32.55
N SER A 86 30.23 -24.51 32.12
CA SER A 86 29.83 -25.24 30.92
C SER A 86 30.31 -24.54 29.63
N ALA A 87 30.81 -25.30 28.65
CA ALA A 87 31.36 -24.73 27.41
C ALA A 87 30.32 -24.60 26.28
N LYS A 88 29.31 -25.49 26.22
CA LYS A 88 28.34 -25.52 25.11
C LYS A 88 27.34 -24.37 25.21
N VAL A 89 26.99 -23.82 24.05
CA VAL A 89 25.97 -22.78 23.84
C VAL A 89 24.98 -23.23 22.75
N TYR A 90 23.79 -22.66 22.75
CA TYR A 90 22.77 -22.95 21.74
C TYR A 90 23.20 -22.39 20.38
N ASN A 91 23.00 -23.14 19.28
CA ASN A 91 23.34 -22.64 17.95
C ASN A 91 22.38 -21.52 17.52
N GLU A 92 22.89 -20.31 17.26
CA GLU A 92 22.07 -19.15 16.89
C GLU A 92 21.61 -19.15 15.44
N GLN A 93 22.25 -19.93 14.56
CA GLN A 93 21.85 -20.10 13.17
C GLN A 93 20.57 -20.95 13.03
N MET A 94 20.10 -21.59 14.11
CA MET A 94 18.86 -22.36 14.12
C MET A 94 17.63 -21.44 14.05
N ARG A 95 16.84 -21.62 12.98
CA ARG A 95 15.60 -20.87 12.71
C ARG A 95 14.63 -20.88 13.90
N TYR A 96 14.11 -19.70 14.25
CA TYR A 96 13.09 -19.57 15.29
C TYR A 96 11.83 -20.40 14.98
N GLY A 97 11.32 -21.09 15.99
CA GLY A 97 10.14 -21.97 15.87
C GLY A 97 10.42 -23.37 15.30
N ARG A 98 11.62 -23.65 14.75
CA ARG A 98 12.02 -24.97 14.24
C ARG A 98 13.19 -25.53 15.04
N ARG A 99 12.93 -26.52 15.91
CA ARG A 99 13.93 -27.38 16.60
C ARG A 99 15.11 -26.70 17.33
N SER A 100 15.08 -25.39 17.52
CA SER A 100 16.21 -24.62 18.05
C SER A 100 16.79 -25.09 19.39
N LYS A 101 16.00 -25.73 20.27
CA LYS A 101 16.50 -26.32 21.54
C LYS A 101 16.81 -27.83 21.41
N LEU A 102 16.17 -28.56 20.47
CA LEU A 102 16.49 -29.96 20.16
C LEU A 102 17.93 -30.17 19.66
N GLU A 103 18.49 -29.26 18.87
CA GLU A 103 19.90 -29.35 18.41
C GLU A 103 20.88 -29.41 19.59
N MET A 104 20.67 -28.58 20.61
CA MET A 104 21.45 -28.60 21.84
C MET A 104 21.23 -29.90 22.64
N LEU A 105 20.01 -30.43 22.69
CA LEU A 105 19.71 -31.70 23.34
C LEU A 105 20.45 -32.87 22.65
N TRP A 106 20.45 -32.93 21.31
CA TRP A 106 21.18 -33.95 20.56
C TRP A 106 22.69 -33.87 20.82
N ARG A 107 23.27 -32.66 20.81
CA ARG A 107 24.68 -32.41 21.19
C ARG A 107 25.01 -32.67 22.66
N LEU A 108 24.06 -33.09 23.49
CA LEU A 108 24.32 -33.60 24.84
C LEU A 108 24.19 -35.13 24.93
N GLY A 109 23.82 -35.81 23.84
CA GLY A 109 23.52 -37.23 23.80
C GLY A 109 22.06 -37.58 24.11
N PHE A 110 21.12 -36.61 24.06
CA PHE A 110 19.69 -36.92 24.21
C PHE A 110 19.16 -37.58 22.92
N PRO A 111 18.46 -38.73 23.01
CA PRO A 111 18.08 -39.50 21.83
C PRO A 111 17.03 -38.76 20.96
N PRO A 112 17.18 -38.72 19.63
CA PRO A 112 16.19 -38.13 18.75
C PRO A 112 14.92 -39.01 18.66
N SER A 113 13.75 -38.38 18.80
CA SER A 113 12.47 -39.04 18.51
C SER A 113 12.33 -39.37 17.01
N SER A 114 11.66 -40.49 16.70
CA SER A 114 11.30 -40.89 15.33
C SER A 114 10.51 -39.84 14.55
N SER A 115 9.83 -38.92 15.26
CA SER A 115 9.07 -37.81 14.71
C SER A 115 9.91 -36.67 14.10
N HIS A 116 11.25 -36.69 14.22
CA HIS A 116 12.12 -35.58 13.82
C HIS A 116 12.68 -35.69 12.38
N LYS A 117 12.14 -36.57 11.52
CA LYS A 117 12.66 -36.79 10.16
C LYS A 117 12.30 -35.74 9.10
N THR A 118 11.55 -34.68 9.43
CA THR A 118 11.16 -33.64 8.45
C THR A 118 12.39 -32.88 7.92
N PRO A 119 12.65 -32.84 6.59
CA PRO A 119 13.84 -32.21 6.01
C PRO A 119 13.84 -30.69 6.15
N GLY A 120 15.03 -30.10 6.30
CA GLY A 120 15.27 -28.66 6.40
C GLY A 120 14.79 -27.88 5.16
N ALA A 121 14.63 -26.57 5.29
CA ALA A 121 14.61 -25.70 4.12
C ALA A 121 16.03 -25.61 3.51
N PRO A 122 16.20 -25.34 2.20
CA PRO A 122 17.52 -25.37 1.54
C PRO A 122 18.58 -24.42 2.11
N TRP A 123 18.18 -23.40 2.87
CA TRP A 123 19.03 -22.42 3.53
C TRP A 123 19.18 -22.65 5.05
N GLU A 124 18.52 -23.66 5.62
CA GLU A 124 18.68 -24.02 7.03
C GLU A 124 19.98 -24.85 7.19
N PRO A 125 20.81 -24.59 8.22
CA PRO A 125 22.00 -25.42 8.48
C PRO A 125 21.63 -26.89 8.66
N THR A 126 22.48 -27.79 8.16
CA THR A 126 22.27 -29.24 8.32
C THR A 126 22.23 -29.61 9.81
N ASP A 127 21.13 -30.26 10.23
CA ASP A 127 20.98 -30.83 11.58
C ASP A 127 22.20 -31.73 11.87
N SER A 128 23.11 -31.27 12.72
CA SER A 128 24.31 -32.00 13.10
C SER A 128 23.97 -33.02 14.18
N TYR A 129 23.52 -34.20 13.74
CA TYR A 129 23.41 -35.36 14.62
C TYR A 129 24.82 -35.82 14.98
N PRO A 130 25.19 -35.92 16.27
CA PRO A 130 26.43 -36.59 16.62
C PRO A 130 26.38 -38.03 16.12
N ASN A 131 27.48 -38.50 15.54
CA ASN A 131 27.66 -39.94 15.33
C ASN A 131 27.46 -40.66 16.67
N LYS A 132 26.97 -41.91 16.63
CA LYS A 132 26.53 -42.72 17.79
C LYS A 132 27.54 -42.92 18.96
N ALA A 133 28.71 -42.30 18.90
CA ALA A 133 29.83 -42.43 19.83
C ALA A 133 30.08 -41.20 20.73
N GLU A 134 29.25 -40.14 20.70
CA GLU A 134 29.33 -39.12 21.77
C GLU A 134 28.79 -39.67 23.10
N GLU A 135 29.62 -39.63 24.15
CA GLU A 135 29.21 -39.98 25.52
C GLU A 135 28.06 -39.09 26.00
N ILE A 136 27.18 -39.65 26.83
CA ILE A 136 26.05 -38.93 27.42
C ILE A 136 26.57 -37.84 28.37
N GLN A 137 26.44 -36.57 27.98
CA GLN A 137 27.02 -35.43 28.70
C GLN A 137 26.06 -34.80 29.73
N TYR A 138 24.89 -35.39 29.95
CA TYR A 138 23.85 -34.87 30.85
C TYR A 138 23.43 -35.89 31.91
N GLN A 139 22.84 -35.37 32.99
CA GLN A 139 22.06 -36.15 33.96
C GLN A 139 20.61 -35.62 34.02
N SER A 140 19.63 -36.45 34.37
CA SER A 140 18.24 -36.00 34.54
C SER A 140 18.00 -35.38 35.91
N ALA A 141 17.19 -34.32 35.99
CA ALA A 141 16.83 -33.66 37.24
C ALA A 141 15.34 -33.25 37.29
N GLY A 142 14.60 -33.76 38.29
CA GLY A 142 13.25 -33.32 38.61
C GLY A 142 12.26 -33.33 37.44
N TRP A 143 11.43 -32.30 37.38
CA TRP A 143 10.52 -32.00 36.28
C TRP A 143 10.20 -30.50 36.28
N VAL A 144 9.47 -30.02 35.27
CA VAL A 144 8.94 -28.67 35.21
C VAL A 144 7.57 -28.66 34.52
N PHE A 145 6.64 -27.86 35.03
CA PHE A 145 5.35 -27.65 34.37
C PHE A 145 5.46 -26.53 33.36
N ARG A 146 4.82 -26.68 32.22
CA ARG A 146 4.57 -25.60 31.27
C ARG A 146 3.14 -25.12 31.46
N LEU A 147 3.00 -23.88 31.93
CA LEU A 147 1.70 -23.25 32.14
C LEU A 147 0.91 -23.15 30.83
N PHE A 148 -0.40 -23.37 30.97
CA PHE A 148 -1.38 -23.16 29.92
C PHE A 148 -1.38 -21.69 29.50
N SER A 149 -1.25 -21.45 28.20
CA SER A 149 -1.09 -20.12 27.58
C SER A 149 -2.37 -19.31 27.45
N GLY A 150 -3.52 -19.82 27.92
CA GLY A 150 -4.85 -19.26 27.69
C GLY A 150 -5.47 -19.67 26.34
N GLN A 151 -4.65 -20.05 25.35
CA GLN A 151 -5.11 -20.29 23.98
C GLN A 151 -5.36 -21.78 23.70
N VAL A 152 -6.57 -22.28 24.02
CA VAL A 152 -6.95 -23.71 23.85
C VAL A 152 -6.64 -24.26 22.46
N SER A 153 -6.89 -23.47 21.40
CA SER A 153 -6.64 -23.87 20.01
C SER A 153 -5.16 -24.08 19.65
N GLN A 154 -4.21 -23.63 20.49
CA GLN A 154 -2.78 -23.83 20.31
C GLN A 154 -2.21 -25.02 21.11
N GLU A 155 -3.00 -25.64 22.00
CA GLU A 155 -2.50 -26.65 22.94
C GLU A 155 -3.04 -28.08 22.70
N LYS A 156 -3.95 -28.28 21.73
CA LYS A 156 -4.34 -29.63 21.25
C LYS A 156 -3.14 -30.31 20.55
N LYS A 157 -3.11 -31.65 20.51
CA LYS A 157 -2.00 -32.43 19.92
C LYS A 157 -1.68 -32.06 18.47
N GLU A 158 -2.69 -31.64 17.71
CA GLU A 158 -2.58 -31.27 16.28
C GLU A 158 -2.28 -29.78 16.05
N SER A 159 -2.18 -28.95 17.10
CA SER A 159 -1.98 -27.50 17.00
C SER A 159 -0.55 -27.07 16.58
N GLY A 160 0.29 -28.00 16.12
CA GLY A 160 1.64 -27.72 15.61
C GLY A 160 1.65 -26.67 14.48
N PRO A 161 0.88 -26.86 13.39
CA PRO A 161 0.79 -25.91 12.28
C PRO A 161 0.27 -24.54 12.70
N ILE A 162 -0.78 -24.48 13.54
CA ILE A 162 -1.36 -23.22 14.06
C ILE A 162 -0.31 -22.39 14.79
N ARG A 163 0.52 -23.03 15.63
CA ARG A 163 1.62 -22.36 16.34
C ARG A 163 2.76 -21.92 15.42
N ALA A 164 3.04 -22.68 14.36
CA ALA A 164 4.01 -22.26 13.34
C ALA A 164 3.49 -21.03 12.57
N PHE A 165 2.23 -21.05 12.14
CA PHE A 165 1.56 -19.95 11.45
C PHE A 165 1.54 -18.67 12.30
N ASN A 166 1.09 -18.74 13.55
CA ASN A 166 1.05 -17.58 14.44
C ASN A 166 2.44 -16.98 14.73
N ARG A 167 3.50 -17.78 14.72
CA ARG A 167 4.89 -17.27 14.80
C ARG A 167 5.32 -16.55 13.54
N LEU A 168 4.98 -17.07 12.36
CA LEU A 168 5.26 -16.41 11.08
C LEU A 168 4.53 -15.06 10.99
N LEU A 169 3.25 -15.02 11.40
CA LEU A 169 2.48 -13.79 11.50
C LEU A 169 3.11 -12.79 12.49
N ALA A 170 3.57 -13.24 13.66
CA ALA A 170 4.25 -12.36 14.62
C ALA A 170 5.56 -11.78 14.07
N ILE A 171 6.37 -12.59 13.36
CA ILE A 171 7.59 -12.12 12.68
C ILE A 171 7.23 -11.09 11.59
N GLN A 172 6.25 -11.39 10.74
CA GLN A 172 5.82 -10.51 9.67
C GLN A 172 5.32 -9.16 10.22
N ASN A 173 4.45 -9.16 11.23
CA ASN A 173 3.98 -7.93 11.88
C ASN A 173 5.12 -7.11 12.51
N PHE A 174 6.17 -7.76 13.02
CA PHE A 174 7.32 -7.08 13.60
C PHE A 174 8.18 -6.40 12.52
N ILE A 175 8.39 -7.07 11.38
CA ILE A 175 9.12 -6.53 10.21
C ILE A 175 8.30 -5.43 9.55
N ASP A 176 7.04 -5.68 9.19
CA ASP A 176 6.13 -4.69 8.60
C ASP A 176 6.03 -3.43 9.49
N GLY A 177 6.06 -3.60 10.83
CA GLY A 177 6.08 -2.50 11.79
C GLY A 177 7.43 -1.78 11.95
N LEU A 178 8.55 -2.42 11.62
CA LEU A 178 9.86 -1.75 11.50
C LEU A 178 9.91 -0.91 10.22
N ASP A 179 9.49 -1.50 9.10
CA ASP A 179 9.46 -0.85 7.79
C ASP A 179 8.55 0.39 7.80
N GLU A 180 7.36 0.29 8.39
CA GLU A 180 6.45 1.43 8.63
C GLU A 180 7.11 2.54 9.45
N ARG A 181 7.81 2.20 10.55
CA ARG A 181 8.51 3.22 11.36
C ARG A 181 9.64 3.89 10.58
N MET A 182 10.38 3.15 9.77
CA MET A 182 11.46 3.69 8.92
C MET A 182 10.90 4.59 7.81
N ALA A 183 9.84 4.16 7.13
CA ALA A 183 9.19 4.93 6.07
C ALA A 183 8.68 6.29 6.58
N ARG A 184 7.99 6.30 7.73
CA ARG A 184 7.45 7.53 8.32
C ARG A 184 8.55 8.40 8.95
N LYS A 185 9.36 7.86 9.87
CA LYS A 185 10.29 8.68 10.69
C LYS A 185 11.60 9.04 9.99
N VAL A 186 12.11 8.19 9.09
CA VAL A 186 13.44 8.36 8.48
C VAL A 186 13.33 8.79 7.02
N LYS A 187 12.37 8.23 6.27
CA LYS A 187 12.17 8.56 4.85
C LYS A 187 11.14 9.68 4.61
N GLY A 188 10.34 10.03 5.62
CA GLY A 188 9.35 11.10 5.51
C GLY A 188 8.25 10.79 4.51
N PHE A 189 7.72 9.56 4.53
CA PHE A 189 6.47 9.23 3.85
C PHE A 189 5.31 10.05 4.43
N ASP A 190 4.50 10.62 3.55
CA ASP A 190 3.37 11.48 3.87
C ASP A 190 2.23 11.19 2.87
N PRO A 191 1.05 10.69 3.32
CA PRO A 191 -0.07 10.36 2.43
C PRO A 191 -0.67 11.59 1.74
N PHE A 192 -0.45 12.80 2.27
CA PHE A 192 -0.92 14.05 1.67
C PHE A 192 0.01 14.58 0.59
N ARG A 193 1.23 14.04 0.41
CA ARG A 193 2.13 14.42 -0.68
C ARG A 193 1.57 13.94 -2.02
N LEU A 194 1.75 14.76 -3.06
CA LEU A 194 1.48 14.33 -4.44
C LEU A 194 2.32 13.08 -4.76
N SER A 195 1.68 12.06 -5.32
CA SER A 195 2.27 10.75 -5.61
C SER A 195 2.81 10.69 -7.02
N LEU A 196 2.07 11.17 -8.02
CA LEU A 196 2.48 11.16 -9.42
C LEU A 196 3.22 12.46 -9.80
N TYR A 197 2.61 13.61 -9.51
CA TYR A 197 3.20 14.91 -9.81
C TYR A 197 4.28 15.28 -8.77
N ASP A 198 5.48 15.64 -9.23
CA ASP A 198 6.53 16.18 -8.38
C ASP A 198 6.19 17.60 -7.92
N GLU A 199 6.10 17.80 -6.61
CA GLU A 199 5.74 19.10 -6.03
C GLU A 199 6.77 20.19 -6.31
N LYS A 200 8.06 19.88 -6.46
CA LYS A 200 9.08 20.89 -6.80
C LYS A 200 8.88 21.35 -8.24
N LEU A 201 8.71 20.40 -9.18
CA LEU A 201 8.50 20.71 -10.59
C LEU A 201 7.19 21.46 -10.82
N LEU A 202 6.11 21.06 -10.14
CA LEU A 202 4.79 21.69 -10.25
C LEU A 202 4.78 23.12 -9.67
N ASN A 203 5.41 23.33 -8.51
CA ASN A 203 5.59 24.69 -7.98
C ASN A 203 6.49 25.55 -8.89
N LYS A 204 7.54 24.97 -9.49
CA LYS A 204 8.39 25.68 -10.46
C LYS A 204 7.58 26.09 -11.70
N ALA A 205 6.83 25.17 -12.31
CA ALA A 205 5.99 25.47 -13.47
C ALA A 205 4.99 26.59 -13.17
N ARG A 206 4.40 26.61 -11.97
CA ARG A 206 3.51 27.70 -11.53
C ARG A 206 4.23 29.04 -11.39
N LEU A 207 5.44 29.06 -10.85
CA LEU A 207 6.26 30.28 -10.78
C LEU A 207 6.65 30.78 -12.17
N ASP A 208 7.08 29.87 -13.05
CA ASP A 208 7.42 30.19 -14.45
C ASP A 208 6.20 30.75 -15.20
N PHE A 209 4.99 30.25 -14.94
CA PHE A 209 3.73 30.83 -15.44
C PHE A 209 3.53 32.27 -14.95
N TRP A 210 3.66 32.51 -13.64
CA TRP A 210 3.39 33.83 -13.01
C TRP A 210 4.44 34.89 -13.38
N ILE A 211 5.68 34.48 -13.64
CA ILE A 211 6.76 35.34 -14.14
C ILE A 211 6.61 35.63 -15.65
N GLY A 212 5.75 34.88 -16.34
CA GLY A 212 5.44 35.11 -17.75
C GLY A 212 6.38 34.39 -18.73
N VAL A 213 6.97 33.26 -18.34
CA VAL A 213 7.81 32.43 -19.24
C VAL A 213 6.94 32.01 -20.44
N PRO A 214 7.20 32.49 -21.68
CA PRO A 214 6.18 32.56 -22.73
C PRO A 214 5.50 31.23 -23.05
N LYS A 215 6.29 30.15 -23.07
CA LYS A 215 5.82 28.81 -23.43
C LYS A 215 5.11 28.08 -22.29
N VAL A 216 5.43 28.39 -21.03
CA VAL A 216 4.67 27.89 -19.88
C VAL A 216 3.31 28.58 -19.85
N VAL A 217 3.27 29.90 -20.10
CA VAL A 217 2.04 30.68 -20.29
C VAL A 217 1.17 30.10 -21.40
N GLU A 218 1.77 29.67 -22.51
CA GLU A 218 1.08 29.07 -23.66
C GLU A 218 0.38 27.76 -23.29
N VAL A 219 1.09 26.80 -22.67
CA VAL A 219 0.47 25.54 -22.20
C VAL A 219 -0.58 25.79 -21.11
N VAL A 220 -0.34 26.74 -20.18
CA VAL A 220 -1.32 27.07 -19.15
C VAL A 220 -2.57 27.76 -19.74
N LYS A 221 -2.45 28.56 -20.80
CA LYS A 221 -3.60 29.08 -21.55
C LYS A 221 -4.40 27.97 -22.21
N MET A 222 -3.76 26.90 -22.68
CA MET A 222 -4.47 25.72 -23.20
C MET A 222 -5.18 24.94 -22.09
N LEU A 223 -4.55 24.79 -20.91
CA LEU A 223 -5.16 24.23 -19.70
C LEU A 223 -6.44 24.99 -19.31
N ILE A 224 -6.34 26.31 -19.20
CA ILE A 224 -7.46 27.21 -18.91
C ILE A 224 -8.56 27.05 -19.97
N LYS A 225 -8.22 27.17 -21.26
CA LYS A 225 -9.18 26.98 -22.36
C LYS A 225 -9.87 25.62 -22.34
N HIS A 226 -9.18 24.54 -21.94
CA HIS A 226 -9.80 23.22 -21.83
C HIS A 226 -10.74 23.15 -20.62
N ALA A 227 -10.33 23.71 -19.48
CA ALA A 227 -11.16 23.86 -18.29
C ALA A 227 -12.44 24.69 -18.56
N ASP A 228 -12.35 25.76 -19.35
CA ASP A 228 -13.50 26.58 -19.77
C ASP A 228 -14.49 25.82 -20.65
N ASN A 229 -14.01 24.93 -21.54
CA ASN A 229 -14.88 24.06 -22.32
C ASN A 229 -15.62 23.06 -21.40
N ILE A 230 -14.90 22.43 -20.46
CA ILE A 230 -15.50 21.51 -19.47
C ILE A 230 -16.57 22.24 -18.65
N LEU A 231 -16.28 23.45 -18.17
CA LEU A 231 -17.25 24.29 -17.46
C LEU A 231 -18.49 24.58 -18.32
N SER A 232 -18.29 24.96 -19.58
CA SER A 232 -19.38 25.27 -20.51
C SER A 232 -20.26 24.04 -20.77
N GLU A 233 -19.65 22.88 -21.02
CA GLU A 233 -20.36 21.60 -21.19
C GLU A 233 -21.15 21.20 -19.93
N LEU A 234 -20.54 21.35 -18.75
CA LEU A 234 -21.20 21.09 -17.46
C LEU A 234 -22.37 22.05 -17.23
N ILE A 235 -22.18 23.36 -17.30
CA ILE A 235 -23.24 24.37 -17.09
C ILE A 235 -24.41 24.10 -18.03
N ASN A 236 -24.16 23.91 -19.34
CA ASN A 236 -25.20 23.58 -20.31
C ASN A 236 -25.96 22.29 -19.92
N SER A 237 -25.27 21.24 -19.44
CA SER A 237 -25.93 20.02 -18.99
C SER A 237 -26.81 20.22 -17.74
N TYR A 238 -26.39 21.06 -16.78
CA TYR A 238 -27.18 21.37 -15.59
C TYR A 238 -28.38 22.28 -15.90
N GLU A 239 -28.22 23.27 -16.78
CA GLU A 239 -29.30 24.19 -17.20
C GLU A 239 -30.35 23.52 -18.10
N SER A 240 -29.96 22.46 -18.83
CA SER A 240 -30.89 21.67 -19.63
C SER A 240 -31.78 20.72 -18.82
N GLU A 241 -31.53 20.53 -17.52
CA GLU A 241 -32.45 19.80 -16.63
C GLU A 241 -33.56 20.71 -16.07
N PRO A 242 -34.84 20.33 -16.18
CA PRO A 242 -35.98 21.25 -16.02
C PRO A 242 -36.30 21.71 -14.58
N ASN A 243 -35.38 21.53 -13.61
CA ASN A 243 -35.61 21.89 -12.19
C ASN A 243 -34.34 22.38 -11.43
N VAL A 244 -33.26 22.78 -12.11
CA VAL A 244 -32.06 23.32 -11.44
C VAL A 244 -31.84 24.79 -11.81
N HIS A 245 -32.12 25.70 -10.87
CA HIS A 245 -31.66 27.08 -10.98
C HIS A 245 -30.17 27.17 -10.66
N VAL A 246 -29.36 27.44 -11.67
CA VAL A 246 -27.98 27.90 -11.50
C VAL A 246 -28.00 29.34 -11.00
N ASP A 247 -27.14 29.68 -10.05
CA ASP A 247 -27.13 30.99 -9.39
C ASP A 247 -26.79 32.11 -10.40
N ALA A 248 -27.63 33.16 -10.45
CA ALA A 248 -27.68 34.12 -11.56
C ALA A 248 -26.45 35.05 -11.68
N ASN A 249 -25.48 34.90 -10.78
CA ASN A 249 -24.22 35.64 -10.77
C ASN A 249 -23.21 35.19 -11.85
N ILE A 250 -23.52 34.18 -12.67
CA ILE A 250 -22.65 33.70 -13.76
C ILE A 250 -22.59 34.67 -14.97
N HIS A 251 -23.57 35.58 -15.14
CA HIS A 251 -23.70 36.36 -16.38
C HIS A 251 -23.19 37.81 -16.38
N ASN A 252 -22.78 38.38 -15.25
CA ASN A 252 -22.31 39.78 -15.21
C ASN A 252 -20.78 39.89 -15.19
N LEU A 253 -20.16 39.61 -16.34
CA LEU A 253 -18.78 39.97 -16.66
C LEU A 253 -18.72 40.80 -17.95
N ASP A 254 -19.52 41.87 -18.00
CA ASP A 254 -19.39 42.91 -19.03
C ASP A 254 -18.53 44.07 -18.49
N ASN A 255 -17.42 44.36 -19.17
CA ASN A 255 -16.37 45.25 -18.68
C ASN A 255 -16.68 46.73 -18.97
N SER A 256 -17.69 47.33 -18.31
CA SER A 256 -17.99 48.75 -18.54
C SER A 256 -18.56 49.60 -17.39
N GLU A 257 -18.48 49.21 -16.12
CA GLU A 257 -18.97 50.06 -15.01
C GLU A 257 -18.06 50.07 -13.76
N LEU A 258 -16.84 50.63 -13.91
CA LEU A 258 -15.87 50.83 -12.82
C LEU A 258 -15.45 52.29 -12.63
N VAL A 259 -16.31 53.23 -13.05
CA VAL A 259 -16.13 54.67 -12.84
C VAL A 259 -17.48 55.27 -12.38
N ASN A 260 -17.45 55.98 -11.25
CA ASN A 260 -18.57 56.66 -10.57
C ASN A 260 -19.45 55.80 -9.64
N MET A 261 -19.02 55.65 -8.39
CA MET A 261 -19.81 56.19 -7.27
C MET A 261 -18.94 56.43 -6.03
N THR A 262 -18.59 57.68 -5.79
CA THR A 262 -18.20 58.17 -4.45
C THR A 262 -19.31 59.05 -3.90
N ARG A 263 -19.48 59.03 -2.57
CA ARG A 263 -20.45 59.82 -1.76
C ARG A 263 -21.92 59.36 -1.83
N ASN A 264 -22.37 58.66 -0.80
CA ASN A 264 -23.44 59.13 0.11
C ASN A 264 -23.54 58.23 1.37
N PRO A 265 -24.17 58.69 2.47
CA PRO A 265 -23.97 58.10 3.79
C PRO A 265 -24.81 56.83 4.04
N ILE A 266 -24.30 56.01 4.98
CA ILE A 266 -24.84 54.71 5.42
C ILE A 266 -26.26 54.86 6.00
N PRO A 267 -27.29 54.18 5.46
CA PRO A 267 -28.58 54.00 6.11
C PRO A 267 -28.59 52.75 7.03
N ASP A 268 -29.41 52.85 8.07
CA ASP A 268 -29.65 51.86 9.14
C ASP A 268 -29.64 50.38 8.73
N LEU A 269 -28.87 49.55 9.46
CA LEU A 269 -28.69 48.12 9.22
C LEU A 269 -29.76 47.23 9.89
N SER A 270 -30.80 47.80 10.49
CA SER A 270 -31.80 47.06 11.29
C SER A 270 -32.83 46.26 10.46
N GLY A 271 -32.94 46.48 9.13
CA GLY A 271 -33.97 45.87 8.27
C GLY A 271 -33.59 44.64 7.43
N LEU A 272 -32.30 44.39 7.16
CA LEU A 272 -31.88 43.46 6.08
C LEU A 272 -31.59 42.01 6.52
N MET A 273 -31.80 41.67 7.80
CA MET A 273 -31.43 40.36 8.37
C MET A 273 -32.60 39.38 8.51
N LYS A 274 -33.61 39.43 7.63
CA LYS A 274 -34.80 38.55 7.69
C LYS A 274 -35.23 37.82 6.40
N ASP A 275 -34.77 38.22 5.21
CA ASP A 275 -35.25 37.62 3.95
C ASP A 275 -34.24 36.68 3.24
N SER A 276 -33.05 36.46 3.79
CA SER A 276 -32.06 35.49 3.25
C SER A 276 -32.28 34.03 3.68
N PHE A 277 -33.41 33.72 4.33
CA PHE A 277 -33.80 32.36 4.73
C PHE A 277 -35.09 31.91 4.03
N LYS A 278 -35.10 31.97 2.70
CA LYS A 278 -35.99 31.10 1.91
C LYS A 278 -35.21 29.88 1.47
N THR A 279 -35.58 28.73 2.02
CA THR A 279 -35.11 27.41 1.59
C THR A 279 -35.49 27.20 0.12
N SER A 280 -34.52 27.24 -0.78
CA SER A 280 -34.70 26.68 -2.12
C SER A 280 -35.08 25.20 -2.00
N PRO A 281 -36.03 24.69 -2.79
CA PRO A 281 -36.41 23.28 -2.71
C PRO A 281 -35.22 22.39 -3.06
N VAL A 282 -35.10 21.27 -2.34
CA VAL A 282 -34.06 20.26 -2.56
C VAL A 282 -34.18 19.71 -3.99
N PRO A 283 -33.11 19.73 -4.81
CA PRO A 283 -33.15 19.10 -6.12
C PRO A 283 -33.35 17.58 -5.98
N SER A 284 -34.31 17.04 -6.72
CA SER A 284 -34.48 15.59 -6.91
C SER A 284 -33.21 14.98 -7.54
N PRO A 285 -33.02 13.64 -7.47
CA PRO A 285 -31.84 13.00 -8.04
C PRO A 285 -31.75 13.22 -9.56
N VAL A 286 -30.80 14.08 -9.95
CA VAL A 286 -30.42 14.45 -11.33
C VAL A 286 -30.08 13.16 -12.09
N THR A 287 -30.68 12.94 -13.26
CA THR A 287 -30.51 11.68 -14.01
C THR A 287 -29.30 11.81 -14.95
N ILE A 288 -28.14 11.96 -14.34
CA ILE A 288 -26.92 12.36 -15.04
C ILE A 288 -26.49 11.27 -16.03
N THR A 289 -26.21 11.70 -17.25
CA THR A 289 -25.60 10.89 -18.30
C THR A 289 -24.35 10.18 -17.75
N THR A 290 -24.28 8.85 -17.93
CA THR A 290 -23.24 8.02 -17.31
C THR A 290 -21.84 8.36 -17.84
N ILE A 291 -21.14 9.24 -17.14
CA ILE A 291 -19.73 9.55 -17.40
C ILE A 291 -18.87 8.30 -17.15
N SER A 292 -17.83 8.09 -17.97
CA SER A 292 -16.84 7.06 -17.68
C SER A 292 -15.89 7.53 -16.56
N PRO A 293 -15.33 6.62 -15.75
CA PRO A 293 -14.36 6.99 -14.73
C PRO A 293 -13.17 7.78 -15.28
N ASP A 294 -12.68 7.43 -16.48
CA ASP A 294 -11.50 8.08 -17.07
C ASP A 294 -11.77 9.55 -17.46
N ILE A 295 -12.95 9.85 -18.04
CA ILE A 295 -13.34 11.23 -18.38
C ILE A 295 -13.59 12.03 -17.10
N PHE A 296 -14.25 11.43 -16.11
CA PHE A 296 -14.48 12.07 -14.81
C PHE A 296 -13.15 12.42 -14.10
N PHE A 297 -12.18 11.49 -14.09
CA PHE A 297 -10.85 11.71 -13.52
C PHE A 297 -10.06 12.79 -14.28
N GLU A 298 -10.10 12.78 -15.62
CA GLU A 298 -9.47 13.80 -16.47
C GLU A 298 -10.07 15.19 -16.23
N ASN A 299 -11.40 15.30 -16.13
CA ASN A 299 -12.09 16.57 -15.90
C ASN A 299 -11.77 17.16 -14.53
N VAL A 300 -11.85 16.36 -13.45
CA VAL A 300 -11.49 16.81 -12.10
C VAL A 300 -10.02 17.24 -12.04
N THR A 301 -9.13 16.51 -12.71
CA THR A 301 -7.69 16.83 -12.73
C THR A 301 -7.39 18.11 -13.51
N THR A 302 -8.00 18.28 -14.69
CA THR A 302 -7.89 19.52 -15.47
C THR A 302 -8.35 20.73 -14.66
N LEU A 303 -9.54 20.66 -14.05
CA LEU A 303 -10.08 21.76 -13.25
C LEU A 303 -9.24 22.06 -12.00
N ALA A 304 -8.73 21.03 -11.32
CA ALA A 304 -7.83 21.21 -10.17
C ALA A 304 -6.48 21.85 -10.55
N LEU A 305 -5.91 21.45 -11.70
CA LEU A 305 -4.69 22.07 -12.23
C LEU A 305 -4.95 23.50 -12.71
N ALA A 306 -6.07 23.76 -13.39
CA ALA A 306 -6.44 25.10 -13.84
C ALA A 306 -6.51 26.07 -12.65
N HIS A 307 -7.23 25.70 -11.59
CA HIS A 307 -7.22 26.45 -10.32
C HIS A 307 -5.82 26.62 -9.74
N TYR A 308 -5.02 25.55 -9.68
CA TYR A 308 -3.67 25.61 -9.11
C TYR A 308 -2.76 26.61 -9.85
N PHE A 309 -2.89 26.75 -11.17
CA PHE A 309 -2.12 27.72 -11.95
C PHE A 309 -2.72 29.14 -11.93
N SER A 310 -4.03 29.30 -12.19
CA SER A 310 -4.66 30.62 -12.33
C SER A 310 -5.01 31.29 -11.00
N GLY A 311 -5.26 30.50 -9.95
CA GLY A 311 -5.85 30.97 -8.69
C GLY A 311 -7.36 31.21 -8.74
N ASP A 312 -8.00 31.04 -9.91
CA ASP A 312 -9.45 31.21 -10.06
C ASP A 312 -10.21 30.11 -9.31
N GLU A 313 -11.08 30.51 -8.39
CA GLU A 313 -11.86 29.60 -7.56
C GLU A 313 -12.89 28.81 -8.36
N GLN A 314 -13.39 29.29 -9.51
CA GLN A 314 -14.48 28.63 -10.24
C GLN A 314 -14.11 27.19 -10.61
N TYR A 315 -12.89 26.99 -11.13
CA TYR A 315 -12.42 25.66 -11.54
C TYR A 315 -12.40 24.70 -10.35
N SER A 316 -11.93 25.16 -9.18
CA SER A 316 -11.89 24.34 -7.97
C SER A 316 -13.28 24.00 -7.44
N ARG A 317 -14.20 24.96 -7.44
CA ARG A 317 -15.59 24.78 -7.00
C ARG A 317 -16.29 23.74 -7.89
N TRP A 318 -16.11 23.83 -9.21
CA TRP A 318 -16.65 22.86 -10.16
C TRP A 318 -15.97 21.47 -10.08
N ALA A 319 -14.66 21.40 -9.85
CA ALA A 319 -13.97 20.13 -9.59
C ALA A 319 -14.51 19.42 -8.33
N ALA A 320 -14.73 20.18 -7.25
CA ALA A 320 -15.34 19.67 -6.04
C ALA A 320 -16.81 19.30 -6.23
N ASN A 321 -17.56 20.05 -7.06
CA ASN A 321 -18.94 19.70 -7.42
C ASN A 321 -19.01 18.41 -8.25
N LEU A 322 -18.09 18.17 -9.19
CA LEU A 322 -17.99 16.87 -9.87
C LEU A 322 -17.76 15.73 -8.86
N ILE A 323 -16.82 15.89 -7.93
CA ILE A 323 -16.58 14.91 -6.85
C ILE A 323 -17.84 14.68 -6.02
N ARG A 324 -18.52 15.75 -5.60
CA ARG A 324 -19.78 15.69 -4.85
C ARG A 324 -20.82 14.89 -5.63
N THR A 325 -21.05 15.24 -6.89
CA THR A 325 -22.07 14.68 -7.75
C THR A 325 -21.85 13.22 -8.12
N PHE A 326 -20.61 12.79 -8.38
CA PHE A 326 -20.34 11.43 -8.87
C PHE A 326 -19.84 10.43 -7.81
N ILE A 327 -19.23 10.91 -6.71
CA ILE A 327 -18.73 10.06 -5.61
C ILE A 327 -19.50 10.25 -4.31
N LEU A 328 -19.90 11.48 -3.95
CA LEU A 328 -20.47 11.76 -2.61
C LEU A 328 -22.00 11.90 -2.56
N SER A 329 -22.68 11.90 -3.71
CA SER A 329 -24.06 12.41 -3.88
C SER A 329 -25.16 11.57 -3.24
N SER A 330 -24.84 10.37 -2.73
CA SER A 330 -25.78 9.64 -1.87
C SER A 330 -25.81 10.18 -0.42
N TYR A 331 -25.09 11.26 -0.11
CA TYR A 331 -25.33 12.07 1.09
C TYR A 331 -26.39 13.14 0.82
N ALA A 332 -27.58 12.95 1.41
CA ALA A 332 -28.50 14.05 1.62
C ALA A 332 -27.81 15.12 2.50
N VAL A 333 -27.77 16.36 2.01
CA VAL A 333 -27.25 17.51 2.77
C VAL A 333 -28.30 17.91 3.82
N GLY A 334 -28.34 17.17 4.93
CA GLY A 334 -29.44 17.24 5.90
C GLY A 334 -29.07 17.14 7.38
N GLU A 335 -27.79 16.94 7.74
CA GLU A 335 -27.36 16.92 9.14
C GLU A 335 -26.15 17.84 9.40
N GLN A 336 -26.46 19.10 9.69
CA GLN A 336 -25.63 19.93 10.55
C GLN A 336 -26.10 19.72 11.99
N ASN A 337 -25.42 18.87 12.76
CA ASN A 337 -25.64 18.81 14.20
C ASN A 337 -24.78 19.88 14.89
N ASN A 338 -25.43 20.93 15.36
CA ASN A 338 -24.83 21.97 16.18
C ASN A 338 -24.17 21.35 17.43
N VAL A 339 -22.96 21.81 17.75
CA VAL A 339 -22.33 21.52 19.02
C VAL A 339 -22.87 22.51 20.04
N GLU A 340 -23.92 22.12 20.78
CA GLU A 340 -24.33 22.82 22.00
C GLU A 340 -23.90 22.02 23.24
N ALA A 341 -23.31 22.71 24.21
CA ALA A 341 -22.79 22.10 25.43
C ALA A 341 -23.93 21.82 26.43
N PRO A 342 -23.90 20.68 27.16
CA PRO A 342 -24.97 20.34 28.09
C PRO A 342 -24.91 21.21 29.35
N SER A 343 -25.99 21.93 29.64
CA SER A 343 -26.17 22.65 30.91
C SER A 343 -27.46 22.24 31.64
N HIS A 344 -27.27 21.83 32.90
CA HIS A 344 -28.19 21.75 34.04
C HIS A 344 -29.65 21.23 33.92
N ILE A 345 -29.85 20.03 34.50
CA ILE A 345 -30.71 19.70 35.68
C ILE A 345 -32.14 20.29 35.76
N ILE A 346 -33.14 19.40 35.93
CA ILE A 346 -34.31 19.43 36.87
C ILE A 346 -35.09 18.09 36.64
N LYS A 347 -35.14 17.11 37.58
CA LYS A 347 -36.21 16.81 38.59
C LYS A 347 -37.66 17.02 38.08
N SER A 348 -38.67 16.21 38.32
CA SER A 348 -38.86 14.87 38.95
C SER A 348 -40.19 14.31 38.35
N ASP A 349 -40.94 13.31 38.82
CA ASP A 349 -41.01 12.52 40.07
C ASP A 349 -41.61 11.11 39.78
N ALA A 350 -42.00 10.32 40.79
CA ALA A 350 -42.40 8.91 40.63
C ALA A 350 -43.82 8.54 41.11
N ILE A 351 -44.52 7.70 40.34
CA ILE A 351 -45.58 6.73 40.74
C ILE A 351 -45.50 5.57 39.71
N GLY A 352 -45.57 4.27 40.03
CA GLY A 352 -45.67 3.60 41.31
C GLY A 352 -46.73 2.48 41.30
N GLU A 353 -46.43 1.30 40.74
CA GLU A 353 -47.22 0.08 41.03
C GLU A 353 -46.40 -1.20 40.78
N GLN A 354 -46.58 -2.20 41.67
CA GLN A 354 -45.88 -3.48 41.66
C GLN A 354 -46.78 -4.57 41.06
N ASN A 355 -46.21 -5.50 40.27
CA ASN A 355 -46.28 -6.96 40.54
C ASN A 355 -45.68 -7.81 39.40
N ASN A 356 -45.44 -9.09 39.72
CA ASN A 356 -44.98 -10.17 38.84
C ASN A 356 -43.51 -10.14 38.41
N ILE A 357 -42.64 -10.41 39.38
CA ILE A 357 -41.34 -11.05 39.13
C ILE A 357 -41.59 -12.55 38.92
N GLU A 358 -41.60 -13.01 37.67
CA GLU A 358 -41.06 -14.30 37.22
C GLU A 358 -41.13 -14.38 35.69
N HIS A 359 -40.12 -15.01 35.07
CA HIS A 359 -39.77 -14.94 33.64
C HIS A 359 -39.15 -13.61 33.14
N ILE A 360 -38.33 -13.73 32.08
CA ILE A 360 -37.55 -12.67 31.40
C ILE A 360 -36.32 -12.15 32.16
N VAL A 361 -35.40 -13.05 32.54
CA VAL A 361 -33.95 -12.78 32.53
C VAL A 361 -33.24 -13.92 31.82
N LYS A 362 -33.37 -13.99 30.48
CA LYS A 362 -32.63 -14.94 29.62
C LYS A 362 -32.43 -14.46 28.18
N SER A 363 -32.09 -13.19 28.00
CA SER A 363 -31.52 -12.66 26.75
C SER A 363 -30.85 -11.31 27.00
N HIS A 364 -29.52 -11.28 27.09
CA HIS A 364 -28.57 -10.18 26.81
C HIS A 364 -27.20 -10.50 27.44
N ALA A 365 -26.58 -11.61 26.99
CA ALA A 365 -25.19 -11.97 27.30
C ALA A 365 -24.67 -13.04 26.32
N VAL A 366 -24.85 -12.82 25.01
CA VAL A 366 -24.17 -13.62 23.97
C VAL A 366 -23.22 -12.68 23.25
N GLY A 367 -21.96 -12.66 23.71
CA GLY A 367 -20.89 -12.13 22.87
C GLY A 367 -20.72 -13.08 21.69
N GLU A 368 -20.73 -12.55 20.47
CA GLU A 368 -20.59 -13.34 19.25
C GLU A 368 -19.22 -14.02 19.22
N GLN A 369 -19.20 -15.30 19.63
CA GLN A 369 -18.10 -16.20 19.33
C GLN A 369 -18.12 -16.46 17.82
N ASN A 370 -17.29 -15.71 17.10
CA ASN A 370 -16.97 -16.01 15.71
C ASN A 370 -16.43 -17.44 15.61
N ASN A 371 -17.29 -18.37 15.21
CA ASN A 371 -16.92 -19.72 14.81
C ASN A 371 -16.09 -19.62 13.53
N VAL A 372 -14.79 -19.41 13.69
CA VAL A 372 -13.81 -19.64 12.64
C VAL A 372 -13.73 -21.14 12.44
N GLU A 373 -14.47 -21.65 11.46
CA GLU A 373 -14.22 -23.00 10.94
C GLU A 373 -12.75 -23.12 10.57
N ALA A 374 -12.10 -24.18 11.04
CA ALA A 374 -10.70 -24.38 10.75
C ALA A 374 -10.52 -24.57 9.23
N PRO A 375 -9.64 -23.80 8.56
CA PRO A 375 -9.48 -23.92 7.12
C PRO A 375 -8.92 -25.31 6.80
N SER A 376 -9.77 -26.13 6.19
CA SER A 376 -9.46 -27.48 5.75
C SER A 376 -8.26 -27.46 4.82
N HIS A 377 -7.16 -28.09 5.24
CA HIS A 377 -5.93 -28.27 4.46
C HIS A 377 -5.46 -27.02 3.69
N ILE A 378 -4.99 -26.00 4.41
CA ILE A 378 -4.11 -24.99 3.81
C ILE A 378 -2.87 -25.70 3.25
N ASN A 379 -2.83 -25.85 1.93
CA ASN A 379 -1.66 -26.33 1.23
C ASN A 379 -0.59 -25.25 1.30
N ASN A 380 0.45 -25.46 2.12
CA ASN A 380 1.52 -24.47 2.31
C ASN A 380 2.23 -24.08 0.99
N SER A 381 2.13 -24.92 -0.05
CA SER A 381 2.58 -24.60 -1.41
C SER A 381 1.89 -23.38 -2.03
N GLU A 382 0.59 -23.17 -1.80
CA GLU A 382 -0.18 -22.05 -2.39
C GLU A 382 0.05 -20.71 -1.69
N ILE A 383 0.36 -20.75 -0.39
CA ILE A 383 0.78 -19.53 0.34
C ILE A 383 2.18 -19.09 -0.12
N ILE A 384 3.07 -20.05 -0.43
CA ILE A 384 4.43 -19.77 -0.90
C ILE A 384 4.46 -19.35 -2.39
N SER A 385 3.50 -19.78 -3.21
CA SER A 385 3.48 -19.51 -4.66
C SER A 385 2.71 -18.26 -5.11
N ASN A 386 2.11 -17.49 -4.20
CA ASN A 386 1.16 -16.42 -4.55
C ASN A 386 1.79 -15.13 -5.13
N GLU A 387 3.05 -15.15 -5.59
CA GLU A 387 3.79 -14.03 -6.23
C GLU A 387 3.67 -12.64 -5.52
N GLY A 388 3.34 -12.60 -4.23
CA GLY A 388 3.10 -11.36 -3.49
C GLY A 388 1.71 -10.70 -3.69
N TYR A 389 0.73 -11.38 -4.29
CA TYR A 389 -0.65 -10.89 -4.45
C TYR A 389 -1.59 -11.28 -3.30
N SER A 390 -1.20 -12.23 -2.45
CA SER A 390 -2.00 -12.61 -1.27
C SER A 390 -1.90 -11.54 -0.17
N PHE A 391 -3.06 -11.13 0.35
CA PHE A 391 -3.16 -10.32 1.56
C PHE A 391 -3.98 -11.05 2.63
N PRO A 392 -3.42 -12.10 3.27
CA PRO A 392 -4.13 -12.92 4.26
C PRO A 392 -4.57 -12.17 5.54
N TYR A 393 -4.26 -10.88 5.66
CA TYR A 393 -4.55 -10.05 6.84
C TYR A 393 -5.32 -8.76 6.50
N LEU A 394 -6.03 -8.70 5.36
CA LEU A 394 -6.89 -7.56 4.98
C LEU A 394 -7.99 -7.20 5.99
N ASN A 395 -8.38 -8.16 6.83
CA ASN A 395 -9.24 -7.90 7.99
C ASN A 395 -8.58 -6.96 9.04
N LYS A 396 -7.32 -6.56 8.81
CA LYS A 396 -6.53 -5.62 9.60
C LYS A 396 -5.79 -4.58 8.73
N ILE A 397 -6.43 -4.05 7.69
CA ILE A 397 -6.16 -2.65 7.30
C ILE A 397 -6.24 -1.81 8.60
N PRO A 398 -5.34 -0.85 8.86
CA PRO A 398 -5.52 0.12 9.93
C PRO A 398 -6.74 1.00 9.60
N ARG A 399 -7.95 0.52 9.92
CA ARG A 399 -9.22 1.22 9.68
C ARG A 399 -9.36 2.39 10.64
N LEU A 400 -8.53 3.41 10.45
CA LEU A 400 -8.63 4.73 11.07
C LEU A 400 -9.90 5.47 10.61
N ILE A 401 -10.45 5.06 9.46
CA ILE A 401 -11.73 5.53 8.94
C ILE A 401 -12.81 4.51 9.30
N PRO A 402 -13.84 4.88 10.10
CA PRO A 402 -15.00 4.01 10.32
C PRO A 402 -15.79 3.82 9.02
N LYS A 403 -16.29 2.59 8.77
CA LYS A 403 -17.15 2.29 7.61
C LYS A 403 -18.53 2.95 7.78
N PHE A 404 -18.62 4.25 7.51
CA PHE A 404 -19.87 4.99 7.43
C PHE A 404 -20.44 4.94 6.00
N LEU A 405 -21.49 4.15 5.82
CA LEU A 405 -22.39 4.07 4.66
C LEU A 405 -21.75 3.59 3.34
N ASN A 406 -22.35 2.55 2.74
CA ASN A 406 -22.11 2.16 1.35
C ASN A 406 -22.60 3.28 0.42
N VAL A 407 -21.70 4.16 0.00
CA VAL A 407 -21.96 5.18 -1.03
C VAL A 407 -21.45 4.64 -2.37
N GLY A 408 -22.36 4.08 -3.17
CA GLY A 408 -22.03 3.63 -4.52
C GLY A 408 -21.79 4.82 -5.44
N ALA A 409 -20.60 4.92 -6.04
CA ALA A 409 -20.32 5.94 -7.05
C ALA A 409 -21.22 5.76 -8.29
N SER A 410 -21.64 6.87 -8.90
CA SER A 410 -22.68 6.87 -9.95
C SER A 410 -22.13 6.63 -11.38
N PHE A 411 -20.86 6.29 -11.53
CA PHE A 411 -20.23 5.96 -12.83
C PHE A 411 -20.17 4.45 -13.10
N SER A 412 -19.92 4.08 -14.37
CA SER A 412 -19.98 2.69 -14.81
C SER A 412 -18.94 1.78 -14.13
N LYS A 413 -19.33 0.53 -13.87
CA LYS A 413 -18.74 -0.36 -12.85
C LYS A 413 -17.32 -0.89 -13.11
N ASN A 414 -16.57 -0.41 -14.10
CA ASN A 414 -15.28 -1.00 -14.44
C ASN A 414 -14.05 -0.08 -14.26
N LEU A 415 -13.67 0.10 -12.99
CA LEU A 415 -12.44 0.79 -12.60
C LEU A 415 -11.16 -0.03 -12.84
N THR A 416 -11.21 -1.30 -13.28
CA THR A 416 -9.99 -2.15 -13.35
C THR A 416 -9.00 -1.69 -14.42
N ASN A 417 -9.43 -0.86 -15.37
CA ASN A 417 -8.64 -0.41 -16.51
C ASN A 417 -8.24 1.08 -16.41
N THR A 418 -8.62 1.76 -15.34
CA THR A 418 -8.39 3.20 -15.13
C THR A 418 -7.16 3.42 -14.24
N ASP A 419 -6.29 4.37 -14.61
CA ASP A 419 -5.20 4.84 -13.74
C ASP A 419 -5.73 5.92 -12.76
N PRO A 420 -5.74 5.68 -11.43
CA PRO A 420 -6.17 6.67 -10.43
C PRO A 420 -5.15 7.77 -10.15
N SER A 421 -3.88 7.58 -10.52
CA SER A 421 -2.74 8.26 -9.88
C SER A 421 -2.82 9.80 -9.99
N PHE A 422 -3.20 10.32 -11.16
CA PHE A 422 -3.37 11.76 -11.39
C PHE A 422 -4.62 12.33 -10.70
N PHE A 423 -5.73 11.59 -10.66
CA PHE A 423 -6.96 11.99 -9.96
C PHE A 423 -6.80 12.07 -8.44
N LEU A 424 -6.06 11.13 -7.84
CA LEU A 424 -5.80 11.16 -6.39
C LEU A 424 -4.92 12.37 -6.01
N ASP A 425 -4.01 12.79 -6.89
CA ASP A 425 -3.24 14.02 -6.71
C ASP A 425 -4.08 15.28 -6.90
N ALA A 426 -5.02 15.30 -7.86
CA ALA A 426 -6.01 16.37 -7.97
C ALA A 426 -6.86 16.49 -6.68
N CYS A 427 -7.28 15.37 -6.09
CA CYS A 427 -7.99 15.35 -4.80
C CYS A 427 -7.14 15.94 -3.66
N ARG A 428 -5.83 15.63 -3.61
CA ARG A 428 -4.89 16.23 -2.66
C ARG A 428 -4.75 17.74 -2.86
N LEU A 429 -4.65 18.22 -4.12
CA LEU A 429 -4.60 19.64 -4.44
C LEU A 429 -5.87 20.38 -3.96
N LEU A 430 -7.06 19.85 -4.26
CA LEU A 430 -8.34 20.44 -3.84
C LEU A 430 -8.53 20.45 -2.32
N TYR A 431 -8.03 19.42 -1.62
CA TYR A 431 -8.02 19.38 -0.15
C TYR A 431 -7.06 20.40 0.47
N ARG A 432 -5.84 20.54 -0.10
CA ARG A 432 -4.86 21.56 0.31
C ARG A 432 -5.38 22.99 0.10
N ALA A 433 -6.10 23.21 -1.00
CA ALA A 433 -6.80 24.46 -1.29
C ALA A 433 -8.03 24.71 -0.39
N ARG A 434 -8.39 23.77 0.50
CA ARG A 434 -9.55 23.82 1.42
C ARG A 434 -10.92 23.85 0.72
N VAL A 435 -10.97 23.42 -0.54
CA VAL A 435 -12.19 23.39 -1.38
C VAL A 435 -12.99 22.12 -1.12
N LEU A 436 -12.29 21.03 -0.79
CA LEU A 436 -12.86 19.85 -0.14
C LEU A 436 -12.68 19.97 1.37
N THR A 437 -13.77 19.79 2.11
CA THR A 437 -13.75 19.69 3.57
C THR A 437 -13.09 18.37 4.02
N HIS A 438 -12.66 18.31 5.29
CA HIS A 438 -12.12 17.08 5.85
C HIS A 438 -13.11 15.90 5.80
N LYS A 439 -14.42 16.16 5.99
CA LYS A 439 -15.47 15.13 5.87
C LYS A 439 -15.56 14.58 4.43
N GLU A 440 -15.53 15.45 3.44
CA GLU A 440 -15.55 15.05 2.02
C GLU A 440 -14.28 14.28 1.62
N TYR A 441 -13.11 14.68 2.12
CA TYR A 441 -11.85 13.97 1.87
C TYR A 441 -11.82 12.57 2.53
N MET A 442 -12.33 12.43 3.75
CA MET A 442 -12.49 11.13 4.41
C MET A 442 -13.49 10.23 3.65
N ASN A 443 -14.55 10.79 3.07
CA ASN A 443 -15.47 10.05 2.20
C ASN A 443 -14.83 9.64 0.86
N LEU A 444 -13.97 10.48 0.26
CA LEU A 444 -13.12 10.09 -0.88
C LEU A 444 -12.19 8.93 -0.53
N GLN A 445 -11.61 8.93 0.67
CA GLN A 445 -10.81 7.81 1.17
C GLN A 445 -11.67 6.56 1.40
N ASN A 446 -12.92 6.66 1.85
CA ASN A 446 -13.82 5.50 1.88
C ASN A 446 -14.07 4.92 0.48
N PHE A 447 -14.38 5.75 -0.52
CA PHE A 447 -14.51 5.31 -1.92
C PHE A 447 -13.24 4.62 -2.43
N ALA A 448 -12.06 5.22 -2.19
CA ALA A 448 -10.78 4.64 -2.56
C ALA A 448 -10.49 3.32 -1.81
N SER A 449 -10.94 3.17 -0.57
CA SER A 449 -10.85 1.94 0.22
C SER A 449 -11.71 0.83 -0.36
N ASP A 450 -12.94 1.12 -0.78
CA ASP A 450 -13.84 0.11 -1.37
C ASP A 450 -13.36 -0.33 -2.76
N TRP A 451 -12.83 0.60 -3.57
CA TRP A 451 -12.14 0.25 -4.83
C TRP A 451 -10.92 -0.63 -4.56
N LEU A 452 -10.06 -0.24 -3.61
CA LEU A 452 -8.89 -1.03 -3.26
C LEU A 452 -9.28 -2.43 -2.76
N GLU A 453 -10.25 -2.53 -1.84
CA GLU A 453 -10.77 -3.80 -1.30
C GLU A 453 -11.25 -4.71 -2.45
N SER A 454 -11.95 -4.17 -3.45
CA SER A 454 -12.35 -4.90 -4.66
C SER A 454 -11.16 -5.41 -5.50
N LEU A 455 -10.11 -4.61 -5.69
CA LEU A 455 -8.92 -5.01 -6.46
C LEU A 455 -8.16 -6.20 -5.84
N ILE A 456 -8.09 -6.26 -4.51
CA ILE A 456 -7.24 -7.22 -3.78
C ILE A 456 -8.01 -8.41 -3.18
N SER A 457 -9.34 -8.34 -3.08
CA SER A 457 -10.19 -9.47 -2.64
C SER A 457 -10.73 -10.31 -3.81
N SER A 458 -11.01 -9.69 -4.97
CA SER A 458 -11.61 -10.39 -6.11
C SER A 458 -10.62 -11.34 -6.78
N ALA A 459 -10.99 -12.62 -6.89
CA ALA A 459 -10.22 -13.63 -7.61
C ALA A 459 -10.02 -13.29 -9.11
N GLN A 460 -10.92 -12.50 -9.71
CA GLN A 460 -10.75 -12.00 -11.07
C GLN A 460 -9.67 -10.91 -11.14
N ASN A 461 -9.71 -9.94 -10.22
CA ASN A 461 -8.73 -8.85 -10.19
C ASN A 461 -7.32 -9.36 -9.83
N LEU A 462 -7.23 -10.36 -8.94
CA LEU A 462 -5.99 -11.07 -8.65
C LEU A 462 -5.42 -11.84 -9.87
N LYS A 463 -6.28 -12.36 -10.77
CA LYS A 463 -5.82 -12.93 -12.05
C LYS A 463 -5.28 -11.85 -12.99
N ILE A 464 -5.90 -10.67 -13.02
CA ILE A 464 -5.41 -9.51 -13.79
C ILE A 464 -4.03 -9.07 -13.28
N GLY A 465 -3.88 -8.87 -11.98
CA GLY A 465 -2.60 -8.47 -11.38
C GLY A 465 -1.44 -9.43 -11.67
N ARG A 466 -1.70 -10.74 -11.71
CA ARG A 466 -0.70 -11.77 -12.03
C ARG A 466 -0.28 -11.83 -13.51
N GLN A 467 -1.00 -11.15 -14.43
CA GLN A 467 -0.64 -11.14 -15.85
C GLN A 467 0.77 -10.56 -16.04
N SER A 468 1.49 -11.11 -17.01
CA SER A 468 2.84 -10.67 -17.36
C SER A 468 2.86 -9.46 -18.30
N ASN A 469 1.72 -8.96 -18.78
CA ASN A 469 1.63 -7.79 -19.65
C ASN A 469 1.28 -6.51 -18.86
N HIS A 470 1.04 -5.40 -19.56
CA HIS A 470 0.67 -4.09 -19.02
C HIS A 470 -0.53 -4.09 -18.06
N HIS A 471 -1.45 -5.07 -18.13
CA HIS A 471 -2.57 -5.16 -17.19
C HIS A 471 -2.09 -5.42 -15.76
N GLY A 472 -1.04 -6.23 -15.60
CA GLY A 472 -0.42 -6.45 -14.30
C GLY A 472 0.34 -5.22 -13.81
N THR A 473 1.01 -4.49 -14.71
CA THR A 473 1.69 -3.23 -14.39
C THR A 473 0.69 -2.16 -13.92
N LEU A 474 -0.44 -2.01 -14.64
CA LEU A 474 -1.54 -1.13 -14.26
C LEU A 474 -2.18 -1.53 -12.92
N TYR A 475 -2.37 -2.83 -12.68
CA TYR A 475 -2.87 -3.32 -11.39
C TYR A 475 -1.94 -2.93 -10.23
N ASP A 476 -0.63 -3.08 -10.38
CA ASP A 476 0.33 -2.63 -9.36
C ASP A 476 0.28 -1.10 -9.19
N LEU A 477 0.13 -0.34 -10.28
CA LEU A 477 -0.01 1.12 -10.29
C LEU A 477 -1.27 1.58 -9.54
N GLN A 478 -2.42 0.93 -9.76
CA GLN A 478 -3.65 1.16 -9.01
C GLN A 478 -3.46 0.91 -7.51
N VAL A 479 -2.95 -0.28 -7.15
CA VAL A 479 -2.83 -0.69 -5.74
C VAL A 479 -1.83 0.18 -4.98
N ILE A 480 -0.70 0.58 -5.58
CA ILE A 480 0.26 1.47 -4.91
C ILE A 480 -0.28 2.90 -4.78
N SER A 481 -1.00 3.42 -5.78
CA SER A 481 -1.60 4.76 -5.74
C SER A 481 -2.69 4.85 -4.66
N LEU A 482 -3.60 3.87 -4.64
CA LEU A 482 -4.68 3.80 -3.66
C LEU A 482 -4.14 3.59 -2.24
N SER A 483 -3.21 2.66 -2.03
CA SER A 483 -2.61 2.45 -0.70
C SER A 483 -1.85 3.67 -0.18
N GLY A 484 -1.15 4.40 -1.06
CA GLY A 484 -0.51 5.68 -0.70
C GLY A 484 -1.51 6.79 -0.33
N PHE A 485 -2.69 6.82 -0.96
CA PHE A 485 -3.76 7.78 -0.65
C PHE A 485 -4.54 7.42 0.64
N LEU A 486 -4.60 6.13 0.97
CA LEU A 486 -5.27 5.59 2.17
C LEU A 486 -4.37 5.48 3.40
N ASP A 487 -3.10 5.90 3.29
CA ASP A 487 -2.06 5.75 4.31
C ASP A 487 -1.75 4.27 4.72
N ASP A 488 -2.09 3.28 3.87
CA ASP A 488 -1.66 1.89 4.04
C ASP A 488 -0.22 1.71 3.53
N ILE A 489 0.72 2.24 4.31
CA ILE A 489 2.15 2.17 4.04
C ILE A 489 2.68 0.73 3.93
N ARG A 490 2.03 -0.25 4.57
CA ARG A 490 2.47 -1.66 4.53
C ARG A 490 2.14 -2.30 3.20
N LEU A 491 0.93 -2.05 2.69
CA LEU A 491 0.54 -2.43 1.34
C LEU A 491 1.40 -1.71 0.31
N TYR A 492 1.57 -0.39 0.44
CA TYR A 492 2.40 0.44 -0.44
C TYR A 492 3.83 -0.13 -0.59
N LEU A 493 4.53 -0.37 0.53
CA LEU A 493 5.88 -0.93 0.53
C LEU A 493 5.93 -2.36 -0.02
N ARG A 494 4.87 -3.16 0.20
CA ARG A 494 4.79 -4.50 -0.38
C ARG A 494 4.65 -4.46 -1.90
N VAL A 495 3.86 -3.53 -2.45
CA VAL A 495 3.77 -3.36 -3.91
C VAL A 495 5.07 -2.81 -4.48
N ALA A 496 5.69 -1.81 -3.85
CA ALA A 496 7.01 -1.29 -4.24
C ALA A 496 8.11 -2.37 -4.26
N ASN A 497 8.01 -3.39 -3.40
CA ASN A 497 8.88 -4.56 -3.45
C ASN A 497 8.44 -5.62 -4.47
N ARG A 498 7.12 -5.83 -4.68
CA ARG A 498 6.57 -6.77 -5.67
C ARG A 498 6.95 -6.39 -7.11
N VAL A 499 6.89 -5.10 -7.46
CA VAL A 499 7.21 -4.64 -8.82
C VAL A 499 8.66 -4.95 -9.22
N ARG A 500 9.61 -5.02 -8.28
CA ARG A 500 10.98 -5.51 -8.56
C ARG A 500 11.00 -6.93 -9.14
N MET A 501 10.10 -7.80 -8.68
CA MET A 501 9.95 -9.16 -9.21
C MET A 501 9.29 -9.15 -10.59
N ARG A 502 8.39 -8.18 -10.86
CA ARG A 502 7.75 -8.00 -12.17
C ARG A 502 8.74 -7.58 -13.26
N ILE A 503 9.77 -6.79 -12.96
CA ILE A 503 10.84 -6.46 -13.93
C ILE A 503 11.41 -7.76 -14.54
N GLY A 504 11.72 -8.73 -13.67
CA GLY A 504 12.18 -10.09 -14.03
C GLY A 504 11.21 -10.89 -14.94
N LYS A 505 9.91 -10.58 -14.86
CA LYS A 505 8.82 -11.27 -15.56
C LYS A 505 8.51 -10.62 -16.92
N GLN A 506 8.86 -9.35 -17.12
CA GLN A 506 8.45 -8.56 -18.29
C GLN A 506 9.57 -8.24 -19.27
N PHE A 507 10.80 -8.03 -18.78
CA PHE A 507 11.90 -7.48 -19.58
C PHE A 507 13.01 -8.51 -19.79
N ASN A 508 12.71 -9.59 -20.51
CA ASN A 508 13.72 -10.59 -20.79
C ASN A 508 14.80 -10.05 -21.73
N ILE A 509 16.06 -10.42 -21.49
CA ILE A 509 17.21 -10.13 -22.34
C ILE A 509 17.54 -11.37 -23.17
N PRO A 510 17.30 -11.39 -24.50
CA PRO A 510 17.78 -12.47 -25.34
C PRO A 510 19.31 -12.41 -25.46
N ILE A 511 19.99 -13.48 -25.05
CA ILE A 511 21.45 -13.60 -25.13
C ILE A 511 21.94 -13.80 -26.60
N ASN A 512 21.02 -13.91 -27.56
CA ASN A 512 21.34 -14.17 -28.97
C ASN A 512 20.52 -13.31 -29.96
N ILE A 513 21.03 -13.20 -31.19
CA ILE A 513 20.93 -12.05 -32.12
C ILE A 513 19.53 -11.79 -32.74
N SER A 514 19.36 -10.57 -33.28
CA SER A 514 18.33 -10.03 -34.20
C SER A 514 16.93 -9.66 -33.68
N MET A 515 16.75 -9.52 -32.37
CA MET A 515 15.67 -8.72 -31.75
C MET A 515 16.29 -7.61 -30.89
N PRO A 516 15.56 -6.52 -30.53
CA PRO A 516 16.05 -5.54 -29.55
C PRO A 516 16.48 -6.25 -28.25
N LYS A 517 17.58 -5.78 -27.62
CA LYS A 517 18.26 -6.49 -26.52
C LYS A 517 17.39 -6.71 -25.29
N ILE A 518 16.35 -5.90 -25.10
CA ILE A 518 15.28 -6.14 -24.15
C ILE A 518 13.99 -6.16 -24.95
N SER A 519 13.21 -7.24 -24.81
CA SER A 519 11.96 -7.40 -25.56
C SER A 519 10.77 -7.60 -24.62
N GLN A 520 9.75 -6.76 -24.78
CA GLN A 520 8.49 -6.80 -24.04
C GLN A 520 7.57 -7.89 -24.62
N ASN A 521 8.03 -9.13 -24.59
CA ASN A 521 7.41 -10.27 -25.30
C ASN A 521 5.93 -10.47 -24.95
N HIS A 522 5.53 -10.19 -23.70
CA HIS A 522 4.16 -10.35 -23.26
C HIS A 522 3.20 -9.30 -23.85
N GLU A 523 3.71 -8.13 -24.28
CA GLU A 523 2.92 -7.16 -25.04
C GLU A 523 2.78 -7.59 -26.50
N ILE A 524 3.86 -8.10 -27.10
CA ILE A 524 3.83 -8.63 -28.48
C ILE A 524 2.85 -9.82 -28.57
N MET A 525 2.90 -10.76 -27.61
CA MET A 525 1.95 -11.86 -27.51
C MET A 525 0.51 -11.41 -27.27
N TYR A 526 0.32 -10.31 -26.53
CA TYR A 526 -1.02 -9.73 -26.32
C TYR A 526 -1.58 -9.15 -27.62
N VAL A 527 -0.77 -8.42 -28.40
CA VAL A 527 -1.17 -7.90 -29.72
C VAL A 527 -1.42 -9.03 -30.72
N GLN A 528 -0.59 -10.08 -30.72
CA GLN A 528 -0.83 -11.26 -31.55
C GLN A 528 -2.20 -11.90 -31.24
N ASN A 529 -2.51 -12.12 -29.96
CA ASN A 529 -3.81 -12.63 -29.53
C ASN A 529 -4.97 -11.72 -30.00
N LEU A 530 -4.82 -10.38 -29.92
CA LEU A 530 -5.83 -9.45 -30.44
C LEU A 530 -6.01 -9.55 -31.96
N VAL A 531 -4.97 -9.88 -32.73
CA VAL A 531 -5.07 -10.18 -34.16
C VAL A 531 -5.74 -11.53 -34.40
N ASP A 532 -5.36 -12.57 -33.66
CA ASP A 532 -5.90 -13.93 -33.78
C ASP A 532 -7.41 -13.99 -33.51
N ILE A 533 -7.91 -13.17 -32.58
CA ILE A 533 -9.36 -13.03 -32.29
C ILE A 533 -10.06 -11.97 -33.15
N GLY A 534 -9.38 -11.39 -34.15
CA GLY A 534 -9.96 -10.44 -35.10
C GLY A 534 -10.30 -9.05 -34.55
N LYS A 535 -9.78 -8.66 -33.38
CA LYS A 535 -9.95 -7.29 -32.83
C LYS A 535 -9.02 -6.26 -33.46
N ILE A 536 -7.90 -6.70 -34.01
CA ILE A 536 -6.90 -5.88 -34.72
C ILE A 536 -6.65 -6.54 -36.08
N LYS A 537 -6.47 -5.75 -37.14
CA LYS A 537 -6.12 -6.31 -38.46
C LYS A 537 -4.63 -6.69 -38.46
N PRO A 538 -4.21 -7.76 -39.16
CA PRO A 538 -2.79 -8.10 -39.27
C PRO A 538 -1.88 -6.96 -39.78
N LEU A 539 -2.42 -6.06 -40.61
CA LEU A 539 -1.70 -4.88 -41.11
C LEU A 539 -1.39 -3.84 -40.01
N ASP A 540 -2.21 -3.79 -38.95
CA ASP A 540 -2.08 -2.83 -37.85
C ASP A 540 -1.22 -3.40 -36.69
N PHE A 541 -0.58 -4.56 -36.88
CA PHE A 541 0.17 -5.29 -35.85
C PHE A 541 1.31 -4.45 -35.26
N ASP A 542 2.23 -3.94 -36.10
CA ASP A 542 3.41 -3.19 -35.65
C ASP A 542 3.03 -1.90 -34.90
N GLU A 543 1.95 -1.23 -35.32
CA GLU A 543 1.44 -0.03 -34.66
C GLU A 543 0.89 -0.34 -33.26
N ASN A 544 0.19 -1.46 -33.12
CA ASN A 544 -0.31 -1.89 -31.82
C ASN A 544 0.81 -2.44 -30.94
N VAL A 545 1.82 -3.11 -31.49
CA VAL A 545 3.03 -3.48 -30.74
C VAL A 545 3.70 -2.22 -30.19
N PHE A 546 3.95 -1.21 -31.02
CA PHE A 546 4.49 0.09 -30.58
C PHE A 546 3.63 0.71 -29.47
N ARG A 547 2.31 0.73 -29.62
CA ARG A 547 1.38 1.29 -28.65
C ARG A 547 1.43 0.58 -27.29
N TYR A 548 1.26 -0.74 -27.25
CA TYR A 548 1.19 -1.47 -25.96
C TYR A 548 2.56 -1.56 -25.27
N THR A 549 3.65 -1.66 -26.03
CA THR A 549 5.02 -1.60 -25.47
C THR A 549 5.35 -0.22 -24.90
N THR A 550 4.90 0.86 -25.54
CA THR A 550 5.05 2.23 -25.00
C THR A 550 4.16 2.44 -23.77
N LEU A 551 2.89 2.02 -23.82
CA LEU A 551 1.92 2.10 -22.72
C LEU A 551 2.44 1.42 -21.44
N ASN A 552 2.99 0.20 -21.56
CA ASN A 552 3.56 -0.51 -20.42
C ASN A 552 4.70 0.29 -19.77
N LEU A 553 5.60 0.85 -20.59
CA LEU A 553 6.71 1.68 -20.09
C LEU A 553 6.24 3.00 -19.44
N GLN A 554 5.13 3.58 -19.89
CA GLN A 554 4.52 4.75 -19.23
C GLN A 554 3.99 4.37 -17.84
N TYR A 555 3.24 3.27 -17.70
CA TYR A 555 2.82 2.77 -16.38
C TYR A 555 4.00 2.43 -15.45
N TRP A 556 5.10 1.92 -16.01
CA TRP A 556 6.35 1.73 -15.25
C TRP A 556 6.97 3.04 -14.76
N LEU A 557 6.96 4.09 -15.58
CA LEU A 557 7.44 5.40 -15.15
C LEU A 557 6.50 6.02 -14.10
N HIS A 558 5.18 5.83 -14.19
CA HIS A 558 4.25 6.24 -13.13
C HIS A 558 4.56 5.52 -11.80
N LEU A 559 4.80 4.20 -11.84
CA LEU A 559 5.27 3.42 -10.68
C LEU A 559 6.58 3.96 -10.08
N VAL A 560 7.57 4.25 -10.93
CA VAL A 560 8.86 4.83 -10.51
C VAL A 560 8.64 6.19 -9.84
N ARG A 561 7.86 7.10 -10.46
CA ARG A 561 7.56 8.42 -9.91
C ARG A 561 6.85 8.34 -8.57
N ILE A 562 5.87 7.45 -8.41
CA ILE A 562 5.15 7.24 -7.14
C ILE A 562 6.10 6.82 -6.02
N VAL A 563 7.03 5.89 -6.28
CA VAL A 563 8.00 5.45 -5.27
C VAL A 563 9.04 6.53 -4.96
N GLN A 564 9.52 7.28 -5.96
CA GLN A 564 10.42 8.42 -5.77
C GLN A 564 9.77 9.54 -4.93
N ASN A 565 8.56 9.97 -5.30
CA ASN A 565 7.81 11.02 -4.60
C ASN A 565 7.42 10.59 -3.18
N GLY A 566 7.06 9.32 -2.98
CA GLY A 566 6.81 8.73 -1.66
C GLY A 566 8.05 8.65 -0.76
N ARG A 567 9.26 8.71 -1.34
CA ARG A 567 10.59 8.66 -0.69
C ARG A 567 10.91 7.35 0.06
N CYS A 568 10.01 6.36 0.02
CA CYS A 568 10.16 5.08 0.68
C CYS A 568 9.82 3.93 -0.26
N GLY A 569 10.43 2.76 -0.01
CA GLY A 569 10.45 1.66 -0.97
C GLY A 569 11.86 1.46 -1.52
N SER A 570 12.01 0.49 -2.41
CA SER A 570 13.24 0.28 -3.15
C SER A 570 13.28 1.19 -4.37
N ASP A 571 14.43 1.70 -4.77
CA ASP A 571 14.58 2.38 -6.05
C ASP A 571 14.30 1.40 -7.21
N ILE A 572 13.21 1.63 -7.93
CA ILE A 572 12.78 0.79 -9.07
C ILE A 572 13.62 1.11 -10.31
N TRP A 573 14.10 2.35 -10.47
CA TRP A 573 14.80 2.81 -11.67
C TRP A 573 16.23 2.24 -11.76
N GLN A 574 16.98 2.22 -10.66
CA GLN A 574 18.30 1.56 -10.61
C GLN A 574 18.22 0.06 -10.30
N TYR A 575 17.04 -0.51 -10.02
CA TYR A 575 16.96 -1.93 -9.70
C TYR A 575 17.34 -2.83 -10.89
N THR A 576 18.31 -3.71 -10.63
CA THR A 576 18.76 -4.76 -11.54
C THR A 576 18.34 -6.13 -11.00
N THR A 577 17.72 -6.95 -11.85
CA THR A 577 17.42 -8.35 -11.49
C THR A 577 18.70 -9.18 -11.39
N LYS A 578 18.62 -10.39 -10.83
CA LYS A 578 19.75 -11.32 -10.79
C LYS A 578 20.31 -11.62 -12.20
N ASP A 579 19.44 -11.59 -13.19
CA ASP A 579 19.73 -11.91 -14.60
C ASP A 579 20.05 -10.65 -15.43
N GLY A 580 20.36 -9.53 -14.76
CA GLY A 580 20.84 -8.29 -15.38
C GLY A 580 19.74 -7.33 -15.88
N GLN A 581 18.46 -7.70 -15.80
CA GLN A 581 17.37 -6.93 -16.41
C GLN A 581 17.04 -5.66 -15.62
N ARG A 582 16.80 -4.55 -16.33
CA ARG A 582 16.54 -3.21 -15.75
C ARG A 582 15.45 -2.47 -16.52
N ILE A 583 14.59 -1.73 -15.81
CA ILE A 583 13.59 -0.84 -16.46
C ILE A 583 14.25 0.32 -17.20
N SER A 584 15.33 0.89 -16.65
CA SER A 584 16.08 1.99 -17.28
C SER A 584 16.68 1.57 -18.62
N GLU A 585 17.20 0.34 -18.72
CA GLU A 585 17.76 -0.20 -19.96
C GLU A 585 16.64 -0.52 -20.97
N ALA A 586 15.53 -1.09 -20.51
CA ALA A 586 14.36 -1.38 -21.35
C ALA A 586 13.84 -0.12 -22.07
N ILE A 587 13.82 1.01 -21.36
CA ILE A 587 13.40 2.31 -21.89
C ILE A 587 14.39 2.82 -22.95
N ILE A 588 15.71 2.71 -22.70
CA ILE A 588 16.72 3.12 -23.68
C ILE A 588 16.73 2.23 -24.93
N GLU A 589 16.56 0.92 -24.80
CA GLU A 589 16.42 0.01 -25.94
C GLU A 589 15.14 0.29 -26.74
N HIS A 590 14.03 0.63 -26.06
CA HIS A 590 12.79 1.07 -26.71
C HIS A 590 12.99 2.35 -27.53
N PHE A 591 13.69 3.35 -26.98
CA PHE A 591 14.03 4.58 -27.71
C PHE A 591 14.96 4.32 -28.90
N LYS A 592 15.99 3.45 -28.77
CA LYS A 592 16.87 3.07 -29.89
C LYS A 592 16.09 2.37 -31.00
N TYR A 593 15.20 1.46 -30.65
CA TYR A 593 14.39 0.69 -31.61
C TYR A 593 13.42 1.60 -32.37
N TYR A 594 12.72 2.50 -31.67
CA TYR A 594 11.79 3.46 -32.25
C TYR A 594 12.42 4.83 -32.55
N ASN A 595 13.72 4.89 -32.87
CA ASN A 595 14.43 6.13 -33.19
C ASN A 595 13.87 6.87 -34.43
N ASN A 596 13.20 6.15 -35.33
CA ASN A 596 12.46 6.73 -36.46
C ASN A 596 11.11 7.38 -36.04
N ARG A 597 10.64 7.17 -34.81
CA ARG A 597 9.40 7.74 -34.24
C ARG A 597 9.68 8.77 -33.14
N MET A 598 10.87 9.38 -33.11
CA MET A 598 11.26 10.39 -32.10
C MET A 598 10.36 11.64 -32.04
N HIS A 599 9.49 11.84 -33.03
CA HIS A 599 8.49 12.92 -33.04
C HIS A 599 7.09 12.50 -32.56
N ASP A 600 6.86 11.22 -32.26
CA ASP A 600 5.59 10.75 -31.71
C ASP A 600 5.42 11.21 -30.24
N SER A 601 4.21 11.67 -29.91
CA SER A 601 3.89 12.23 -28.60
C SER A 601 4.08 11.26 -27.43
N ALA A 602 3.83 9.95 -27.63
CA ALA A 602 3.99 8.95 -26.60
C ALA A 602 5.48 8.65 -26.33
N ILE A 603 6.34 8.70 -27.36
CA ILE A 603 7.80 8.60 -27.19
C ILE A 603 8.33 9.81 -26.45
N ILE A 604 7.93 11.04 -26.82
CA ILE A 604 8.48 12.25 -26.20
C ILE A 604 8.04 12.38 -24.73
N ALA A 605 6.78 12.05 -24.42
CA ALA A 605 6.32 11.97 -23.04
C ALA A 605 7.11 10.93 -22.23
N LEU A 606 7.31 9.73 -22.79
CA LEU A 606 8.13 8.68 -22.18
C LEU A 606 9.58 9.17 -21.95
N THR A 607 10.17 9.91 -22.89
CA THR A 607 11.52 10.48 -22.79
C THR A 607 11.65 11.47 -21.64
N HIS A 608 10.74 12.44 -21.52
CA HIS A 608 10.80 13.42 -20.42
C HIS A 608 10.45 12.82 -19.05
N MET A 609 9.52 11.86 -18.99
CA MET A 609 9.26 11.11 -17.75
C MET A 609 10.49 10.30 -17.33
N ALA A 610 11.18 9.66 -18.27
CA ALA A 610 12.43 8.91 -18.01
C ALA A 610 13.58 9.84 -17.58
N LYS A 611 13.75 10.99 -18.23
CA LYS A 611 14.71 12.06 -17.83
C LYS A 611 14.45 12.52 -16.39
N SER A 612 13.19 12.56 -15.96
CA SER A 612 12.79 13.00 -14.61
C SER A 612 12.96 11.91 -13.56
N ALA A 613 12.68 10.65 -13.92
CA ALA A 613 13.03 9.49 -13.11
C ALA A 613 14.55 9.41 -12.86
N PHE A 614 15.37 9.62 -13.90
CA PHE A 614 16.83 9.67 -13.78
C PHE A 614 17.32 10.79 -12.85
N LYS A 615 16.85 12.04 -13.06
CA LYS A 615 17.23 13.20 -12.22
C LYS A 615 16.85 13.01 -10.75
N ALA A 616 15.67 12.48 -10.45
CA ALA A 616 15.22 12.35 -9.07
C ALA A 616 16.13 11.44 -8.23
N ASN A 617 16.75 10.42 -8.83
CA ASN A 617 17.72 9.58 -8.14
C ASN A 617 19.03 10.33 -7.84
N SER A 618 19.55 11.11 -8.79
CA SER A 618 20.81 11.86 -8.57
C SER A 618 20.70 12.94 -7.50
N GLU A 619 19.50 13.47 -7.23
CA GLU A 619 19.25 14.40 -6.11
C GLU A 619 19.23 13.72 -4.71
N THR A 620 19.11 12.39 -4.61
CA THR A 620 18.93 11.72 -3.29
C THR A 620 20.19 11.61 -2.44
N GLY A 621 21.37 11.93 -2.99
CA GLY A 621 22.62 12.03 -2.22
C GLY A 621 23.10 10.74 -1.56
N GLN A 622 22.58 9.57 -1.97
CA GLN A 622 23.26 8.31 -1.68
C GLN A 622 24.51 8.25 -2.57
N ASP A 623 25.65 7.81 -2.02
CA ASP A 623 26.89 7.56 -2.77
C ASP A 623 26.66 6.45 -3.79
N ILE A 624 26.13 6.82 -4.95
CA ILE A 624 26.05 5.95 -6.11
C ILE A 624 27.45 5.98 -6.72
N CYS A 625 28.15 4.84 -6.66
CA CYS A 625 29.26 4.59 -7.58
C CYS A 625 28.77 4.89 -8.98
N GLN A 626 29.29 5.94 -9.63
CA GLN A 626 28.91 6.33 -10.98
C GLN A 626 29.11 5.14 -11.92
N THR A 627 28.04 4.38 -12.15
CA THR A 627 28.13 3.16 -12.94
C THR A 627 28.34 3.55 -14.40
N GLN A 628 28.99 2.68 -15.17
CA GLN A 628 29.15 2.89 -16.61
C GLN A 628 27.78 3.14 -17.28
N ASP A 629 26.74 2.47 -16.78
CA ASP A 629 25.35 2.66 -17.22
C ASP A 629 24.83 4.09 -16.94
N GLU A 630 25.11 4.69 -15.79
CA GLU A 630 24.69 6.08 -15.50
C GLU A 630 25.36 7.11 -16.39
N HIS A 631 26.63 6.90 -16.73
CA HIS A 631 27.30 7.69 -17.77
C HIS A 631 26.64 7.49 -19.14
N ILE A 632 26.21 6.27 -19.48
CA ILE A 632 25.46 5.99 -20.72
C ILE A 632 24.09 6.67 -20.71
N TYR A 633 23.32 6.63 -19.61
CA TYR A 633 22.03 7.31 -19.49
C TYR A 633 22.20 8.83 -19.57
N ALA A 634 23.16 9.41 -18.83
CA ALA A 634 23.46 10.83 -18.88
C ALA A 634 23.89 11.26 -20.30
N GLN A 635 24.77 10.50 -20.96
CA GLN A 635 25.13 10.74 -22.36
C GLN A 635 23.93 10.62 -23.29
N TYR A 636 23.02 9.65 -23.11
CA TYR A 636 21.84 9.53 -23.95
C TYR A 636 20.88 10.72 -23.79
N PHE A 637 20.66 11.19 -22.55
CA PHE A 637 19.78 12.33 -22.27
C PHE A 637 20.43 13.70 -22.56
N ASN A 638 21.76 13.79 -22.69
CA ASN A 638 22.51 15.02 -22.99
C ASN A 638 22.98 15.15 -24.45
N ASN A 639 23.36 14.04 -25.11
CA ASN A 639 23.90 14.05 -26.48
C ASN A 639 22.81 13.99 -27.55
N ASN A 640 21.72 13.29 -27.27
CA ASN A 640 20.53 13.49 -28.08
C ASN A 640 20.03 14.90 -27.75
N ASN A 641 19.90 15.73 -28.79
CA ASN A 641 19.06 16.92 -28.74
C ASN A 641 17.61 16.46 -28.60
N ILE A 642 17.26 15.93 -27.43
CA ILE A 642 15.88 15.73 -26.99
C ILE A 642 15.32 17.13 -26.98
N ILE A 643 14.60 17.46 -28.05
CA ILE A 643 14.06 18.78 -28.25
C ILE A 643 13.09 18.97 -27.10
N ASP A 644 13.45 19.80 -26.11
CA ASP A 644 12.61 20.04 -24.94
C ASP A 644 11.21 20.31 -25.46
N TYR A 645 10.20 19.53 -25.04
CA TYR A 645 8.98 19.40 -25.84
C TYR A 645 8.25 20.74 -26.05
N ILE A 646 8.43 21.63 -25.10
CA ILE A 646 8.06 23.04 -25.09
C ILE A 646 8.58 23.82 -26.34
N ASN A 647 9.67 23.37 -26.96
CA ASN A 647 10.25 23.90 -28.21
C ASN A 647 9.64 23.27 -29.48
N LEU A 648 9.01 22.09 -29.39
CA LEU A 648 8.30 21.41 -30.50
C LEU A 648 6.82 21.79 -30.60
N ILE A 649 6.25 22.37 -29.55
CA ILE A 649 4.92 22.97 -29.56
C ILE A 649 5.00 24.28 -30.36
N ASN A 650 5.04 24.17 -31.69
CA ASN A 650 4.88 25.29 -32.60
C ASN A 650 3.39 25.40 -32.97
N LEU A 651 2.64 26.07 -32.10
CA LEU A 651 1.17 26.11 -32.12
C LEU A 651 0.59 26.81 -33.35
N ASP A 652 1.34 27.71 -33.97
CA ASP A 652 0.92 28.46 -35.17
C ASP A 652 0.70 27.56 -36.41
N ASN A 653 1.22 26.32 -36.41
CA ASN A 653 1.17 25.41 -37.57
C ASN A 653 0.40 24.10 -37.34
N LYS A 654 -0.20 23.87 -36.16
CA LYS A 654 -0.96 22.63 -35.90
C LYS A 654 -2.45 22.81 -36.10
N THR A 655 -2.93 22.35 -37.26
CA THR A 655 -4.33 22.47 -37.70
C THR A 655 -5.30 21.46 -37.08
N ASN A 656 -4.82 20.41 -36.40
CA ASN A 656 -5.69 19.38 -35.80
C ASN A 656 -5.76 19.47 -34.26
N LYS A 657 -6.97 19.66 -33.73
CA LYS A 657 -7.30 19.69 -32.28
C LYS A 657 -6.96 18.37 -31.58
N GLU A 658 -7.08 17.23 -32.26
CA GLU A 658 -6.83 15.91 -31.66
C GLU A 658 -5.36 15.67 -31.34
N GLU A 659 -4.45 16.02 -32.27
CA GLU A 659 -3.00 15.94 -32.02
C GLU A 659 -2.60 16.78 -30.81
N LEU A 660 -3.16 17.98 -30.69
CA LEU A 660 -2.89 18.90 -29.61
C LEU A 660 -3.36 18.36 -28.25
N ASN A 661 -4.53 17.71 -28.21
CA ASN A 661 -5.03 17.03 -27.01
C ASN A 661 -4.09 15.89 -26.57
N VAL A 662 -3.61 15.06 -27.50
CA VAL A 662 -2.65 13.98 -27.17
C VAL A 662 -1.35 14.53 -26.60
N ILE A 663 -0.81 15.61 -27.18
CA ILE A 663 0.41 16.29 -26.74
C ILE A 663 0.32 16.70 -25.25
N ILE A 664 -0.81 17.26 -24.83
CA ILE A 664 -1.04 17.70 -23.45
C ILE A 664 -1.61 16.62 -22.52
N GLY A 665 -1.81 15.39 -22.99
CA GLY A 665 -2.30 14.27 -22.17
C GLY A 665 -3.80 14.28 -21.88
N ILE A 666 -4.62 14.79 -22.81
CA ILE A 666 -6.09 14.88 -22.68
C ILE A 666 -6.81 14.09 -23.78
N GLY A 667 -7.99 13.55 -23.48
CA GLY A 667 -8.88 12.92 -24.45
C GLY A 667 -8.57 11.45 -24.72
N ASP A 668 -9.43 10.81 -25.53
CA ASP A 668 -9.41 9.35 -25.71
C ASP A 668 -8.06 8.81 -26.17
N GLU A 669 -7.40 9.47 -27.12
CA GLU A 669 -6.13 8.97 -27.65
C GLU A 669 -4.95 9.20 -26.68
N ALA A 670 -4.99 10.23 -25.83
CA ALA A 670 -4.04 10.37 -24.72
C ALA A 670 -4.19 9.24 -23.70
N ARG A 671 -5.44 9.00 -23.25
CA ARG A 671 -5.78 7.92 -22.32
C ARG A 671 -5.36 6.55 -22.86
N ARG A 672 -5.64 6.28 -24.15
CA ARG A 672 -5.27 5.05 -24.86
C ARG A 672 -3.76 4.83 -25.01
N ARG A 673 -2.96 5.89 -24.90
CA ARG A 673 -1.49 5.88 -24.93
C ARG A 673 -0.87 5.79 -23.53
N GLY A 674 -1.63 6.13 -22.48
CA GLY A 674 -1.19 6.12 -21.07
C GLY A 674 -0.82 7.51 -20.53
N LEU A 675 -1.09 8.58 -21.28
CA LEU A 675 -0.61 9.93 -20.97
C LEU A 675 -1.51 10.60 -19.91
N PRO A 676 -0.99 10.99 -18.73
CA PRO A 676 -1.77 11.71 -17.73
C PRO A 676 -1.94 13.20 -18.09
N PRO A 677 -3.01 13.87 -17.61
CA PRO A 677 -3.29 15.27 -17.94
C PRO A 677 -2.15 16.22 -17.54
N PHE A 678 -1.67 17.00 -18.51
CA PHE A 678 -0.59 17.98 -18.37
C PHE A 678 0.67 17.41 -17.70
N TRP A 679 1.05 16.19 -18.09
CA TRP A 679 2.23 15.45 -17.59
C TRP A 679 3.52 16.30 -17.51
N MET A 680 3.69 17.24 -18.44
CA MET A 680 4.80 18.20 -18.51
C MET A 680 4.93 19.20 -17.35
N PHE A 681 3.92 19.35 -16.50
CA PHE A 681 3.98 20.27 -15.35
C PHE A 681 4.51 19.65 -14.05
N GLY A 682 4.77 18.34 -14.00
CA GLY A 682 5.34 17.76 -12.78
C GLY A 682 5.65 16.26 -12.81
N ILE A 683 5.19 15.54 -13.83
CA ILE A 683 5.52 14.12 -14.04
C ILE A 683 6.81 14.02 -14.89
N ALA A 684 7.07 15.08 -15.66
CA ALA A 684 8.18 15.29 -16.57
C ALA A 684 8.85 16.67 -16.35
N SER A 685 10.12 16.81 -16.78
CA SER A 685 10.98 18.00 -16.65
C SER A 685 11.86 18.25 -17.86
#